data_AF-R1F3I4-F1
#
_entry.id   AF-R1F3I4-F1
#
_cell.length_a   1.000
_cell.length_b   1.000
_cell.length_c   1.000
_cell.angle_alpha   90.00
_cell.angle_beta   90.00
_cell.angle_gamma   90.00
#
_symmetry.space_group_name_H-M   'P 1'
#
loop_
_entity.id
_entity.type
_entity.pdbx_description
1 polymer ?
#
loop_
_entity_poly.entity_id
_entity_poly.type
_entity_poly.pdbx_seq_one_letter_code
_entity_poly.pdbx_strand_id
1 'polypeptide(L)'
;MMSMRTLLLLIPLLASQAQAESAPHWRTLAAKGQEEAGFEVRARAFRQVDDASAQLTALADGARTLVLPLPEGGETGFMLTLNDLLPAELAAKYPGLLTFSGQSLQDERDTGRFELGPLGFHGMFHYQGRLIFVDPLGDGLGYVVYDQRDALSPLEQQADEVLGQPRALARSVLVSGNERRRYVIAISASGEYTQYQGGSVAQGLAAIATLLNRVNEVYQRDLGVNFQLVANNDLIIYTNPATDPFQNDSSDMIKNQSVQTAALGATPFDIGHVLNTGGGGLAMLGSLCVANLKSQGMTGSTTPVGDAFFIDYVAHELGHQLGADHTFNGTTGDCGSGSRTAAQAWEPGSGSSIMGYAGLCGEESLQESSLPYFHSKSIEQMREHMGLYQNCGTREVLSNNAPQVAAGNDYVIPANTPFLLNGGGSDLDGDSLSYNWEQLDRGAASTSLATMVDDGSRPIFPFVAPGTSSQRLLPSLSSLQSGTLAKGEAWPTTNRTLHFRLTARDGKGGVGSDEMQVQVVNTGSPFTLTAPLSGTLSEGQSLAIRWQVAGSQSAPISCSRVDVALSADDGHAWSPLASAIPNSGSTTLTLPTLPVTSQGRLKLSCNGNIFFALSPRLSLAGSGSTIGAVSPAPTAPSDDSSGGGGSLSLWTLLLLALGSALRQLGGQMKLLLALGVLLLAGCQADASPQVGMPSGVETPGVAQALDEHLARGDHRVIIRAGRGQMVPGIPAEQQEAVKARCGMRYMEGLGDLVRPGQEAQQQALTDFAAEYNRQMLVHCPRAEKAK
;
A
#
# COMPACT_ATOMS: atom_id res chain seq x y z
N MET A 1 87.38 9.98 15.04
CA MET A 1 87.10 10.49 16.40
C MET A 1 85.93 9.70 16.99
N MET A 2 85.75 9.69 18.31
CA MET A 2 84.70 8.90 18.99
C MET A 2 83.32 9.54 18.84
N SER A 3 82.23 8.74 18.77
CA SER A 3 81.40 8.48 19.97
C SER A 3 80.26 7.45 19.77
N MET A 4 79.89 6.87 20.91
CA MET A 4 78.64 6.23 21.41
C MET A 4 77.30 6.57 20.70
N ARG A 5 76.19 5.80 20.80
CA ARG A 5 75.87 4.51 21.47
C ARG A 5 74.51 3.91 20.96
N THR A 6 74.34 2.60 21.17
CA THR A 6 73.12 1.82 21.53
C THR A 6 71.71 2.44 21.42
N LEU A 7 70.71 1.75 20.81
CA LEU A 7 69.70 0.90 21.49
C LEU A 7 68.62 0.30 20.53
N LEU A 8 67.89 -0.70 21.03
CA LEU A 8 66.91 -1.64 20.46
C LEU A 8 65.58 -1.08 19.84
N LEU A 9 64.95 -1.96 19.04
CA LEU A 9 63.51 -2.19 18.83
C LEU A 9 62.60 -1.08 18.26
N LEU A 10 61.95 -1.42 17.13
CA LEU A 10 60.56 -1.05 16.86
C LEU A 10 59.87 -2.17 16.05
N ILE A 11 58.60 -2.42 16.37
CA ILE A 11 57.79 -3.55 15.86
C ILE A 11 57.09 -3.12 14.56
N PRO A 12 56.96 -4.00 13.54
CA PRO A 12 56.07 -3.72 12.42
C PRO A 12 54.61 -3.74 12.90
N LEU A 13 53.96 -2.57 12.96
CA LEU A 13 52.51 -2.52 13.14
C LEU A 13 51.84 -3.20 11.94
N LEU A 14 51.13 -4.30 12.20
CA LEU A 14 50.11 -4.79 11.28
C LEU A 14 49.00 -3.73 11.21
N ALA A 15 48.89 -3.06 10.07
CA ALA A 15 47.83 -2.10 9.82
C ALA A 15 46.50 -2.84 9.61
N SER A 16 45.81 -3.15 10.70
CA SER A 16 44.40 -3.51 10.68
C SER A 16 43.60 -2.34 10.13
N GLN A 17 43.26 -2.39 8.85
CA GLN A 17 42.24 -1.53 8.26
C GLN A 17 40.89 -1.94 8.84
N ALA A 18 40.58 -1.42 10.03
CA ALA A 18 39.21 -1.39 10.52
C ALA A 18 38.40 -0.55 9.51
N GLN A 19 37.47 -1.20 8.82
CA GLN A 19 36.41 -0.48 8.14
C GLN A 19 35.60 0.20 9.24
N ALA A 20 35.79 1.51 9.40
CA ALA A 20 34.95 2.31 10.25
C ALA A 20 33.57 2.39 9.58
N GLU A 21 32.66 1.51 9.98
CA GLU A 21 31.23 1.71 9.73
C GLU A 21 30.87 3.09 10.28
N SER A 22 30.36 3.97 9.42
CA SER A 22 29.85 5.28 9.84
C SER A 22 28.75 5.05 10.87
N ALA A 23 28.81 5.74 12.00
CA ALA A 23 27.76 5.68 13.00
C ALA A 23 26.40 6.00 12.34
N PRO A 24 25.34 5.20 12.59
CA PRO A 24 24.06 5.38 11.93
C PRO A 24 23.48 6.76 12.28
N HIS A 25 22.79 7.36 11.32
CA HIS A 25 22.15 8.65 11.52
C HIS A 25 20.98 8.55 12.51
N TRP A 26 20.25 7.44 12.45
CA TRP A 26 19.10 7.13 13.28
C TRP A 26 19.39 5.89 14.13
N ARG A 27 19.55 6.11 15.43
CA ARG A 27 19.65 5.00 16.39
C ARG A 27 18.26 4.37 16.54
N THR A 28 18.20 3.04 16.50
CA THR A 28 16.97 2.30 16.77
C THR A 28 16.75 2.21 18.28
N LEU A 29 15.61 2.73 18.76
CA LEU A 29 15.12 2.56 20.13
C LEU A 29 14.34 1.25 20.28
N ALA A 30 13.46 0.94 19.31
CA ALA A 30 12.75 -0.33 19.22
C ALA A 30 12.65 -0.79 17.76
N ALA A 31 13.14 -2.00 17.47
CA ALA A 31 13.23 -2.51 16.09
C ALA A 31 11.87 -2.93 15.50
N LYS A 32 10.90 -3.30 16.35
CA LYS A 32 9.51 -3.58 15.98
C LYS A 32 8.59 -3.21 17.15
N GLY A 33 7.87 -2.11 17.00
CA GLY A 33 6.70 -1.77 17.81
C GLY A 33 5.45 -2.46 17.28
N GLN A 34 4.44 -2.56 18.14
CA GLN A 34 3.07 -2.96 17.83
C GLN A 34 2.13 -1.97 18.54
N GLU A 35 0.86 -1.94 18.16
CA GLU A 35 -0.18 -1.07 18.77
C GLU A 35 -0.25 -1.20 20.31
N GLU A 36 0.00 -2.38 20.86
CA GLU A 36 0.04 -2.64 22.33
C GLU A 36 1.20 -1.93 23.07
N ALA A 37 2.11 -1.24 22.38
CA ALA A 37 3.31 -0.62 22.99
C ALA A 37 3.02 0.61 23.88
N GLY A 38 1.79 1.13 23.91
CA GLY A 38 1.36 2.17 24.86
C GLY A 38 1.78 3.60 24.52
N PHE A 39 2.36 3.83 23.34
CA PHE A 39 2.57 5.15 22.75
C PHE A 39 1.38 5.53 21.84
N GLU A 40 1.10 6.82 21.63
CA GLU A 40 0.06 7.29 20.70
C GLU A 40 0.48 7.16 19.22
N VAL A 41 0.78 5.93 18.79
CA VAL A 41 1.29 5.63 17.45
C VAL A 41 0.16 5.08 16.58
N ARG A 42 -0.23 5.82 15.55
CA ARG A 42 -1.25 5.42 14.57
C ARG A 42 -0.74 4.40 13.54
N ALA A 43 -0.02 3.36 13.99
CA ALA A 43 0.46 2.27 13.13
C ALA A 43 0.48 0.91 13.86
N ARG A 44 0.00 -0.14 13.18
CA ARG A 44 -0.02 -1.54 13.62
C ARG A 44 1.39 -2.11 13.80
N ALA A 45 2.32 -1.69 12.94
CA ALA A 45 3.75 -2.01 13.03
C ALA A 45 4.60 -0.78 12.70
N PHE A 46 5.68 -0.59 13.44
CA PHE A 46 6.58 0.56 13.28
C PHE A 46 7.97 0.25 13.85
N ARG A 47 8.97 1.05 13.48
CA ARG A 47 10.30 1.10 14.12
C ARG A 47 10.42 2.42 14.87
N GLN A 48 10.84 2.37 16.14
CA GLN A 48 11.11 3.57 16.95
C GLN A 48 12.59 3.96 16.84
N VAL A 49 12.87 5.25 16.64
CA VAL A 49 14.23 5.78 16.40
C VAL A 49 14.46 7.13 17.08
N ASP A 50 15.72 7.52 17.22
CA ASP A 50 16.15 8.88 17.55
C ASP A 50 17.27 9.38 16.62
N ASP A 51 17.29 10.68 16.31
CA ASP A 51 18.35 11.32 15.51
C ASP A 51 19.64 11.38 16.32
N ALA A 52 20.47 10.35 16.18
CA ALA A 52 21.77 10.23 16.82
C ALA A 52 22.83 11.16 16.18
N SER A 53 22.50 11.80 15.06
CA SER A 53 23.40 12.62 14.25
C SER A 53 23.20 14.13 14.37
N ALA A 54 22.13 14.58 15.04
CA ALA A 54 21.69 15.98 15.09
C ALA A 54 21.48 16.63 13.71
N GLN A 55 21.11 15.82 12.71
CA GLN A 55 20.75 16.30 11.37
C GLN A 55 19.57 17.26 11.38
N LEU A 56 18.61 17.09 12.28
CA LEU A 56 17.45 17.97 12.37
C LEU A 56 17.85 19.40 12.79
N THR A 57 18.86 19.52 13.67
CA THR A 57 19.50 20.81 13.99
C THR A 57 20.21 21.38 12.77
N ALA A 58 21.00 20.57 12.06
CA ALA A 58 21.70 21.01 10.85
C ALA A 58 20.74 21.48 9.74
N LEU A 59 19.57 20.84 9.60
CA LEU A 59 18.51 21.19 8.66
C LEU A 59 17.93 22.59 8.96
N ALA A 60 17.68 22.89 10.25
CA ALA A 60 17.29 24.23 10.70
C ALA A 60 18.38 25.27 10.44
N ASP A 61 19.65 24.93 10.69
CA ASP A 61 20.83 25.79 10.43
C ASP A 61 21.14 25.98 8.93
N GLY A 62 20.41 25.30 8.03
CA GLY A 62 20.46 25.53 6.58
C GLY A 62 20.97 24.37 5.73
N ALA A 63 21.25 23.20 6.30
CA ALA A 63 21.60 22.00 5.54
C ALA A 63 20.44 21.57 4.62
N ARG A 64 20.79 20.95 3.49
CA ARG A 64 19.82 20.52 2.45
C ARG A 64 19.94 19.05 2.06
N THR A 65 20.69 18.27 2.83
CA THR A 65 20.72 16.81 2.73
C THR A 65 20.20 16.24 4.04
N LEU A 66 19.34 15.23 3.95
CA LEU A 66 18.81 14.50 5.10
C LEU A 66 18.85 12.99 4.82
N VAL A 67 19.49 12.23 5.70
CA VAL A 67 19.36 10.78 5.76
C VAL A 67 18.16 10.44 6.62
N LEU A 68 17.31 9.53 6.15
CA LEU A 68 16.05 9.10 6.75
C LEU A 68 16.06 7.61 7.08
N PRO A 69 15.37 7.18 8.15
CA PRO A 69 15.29 5.78 8.56
C PRO A 69 14.25 5.00 7.72
N LEU A 70 14.41 3.69 7.63
CA LEU A 70 13.43 2.77 7.03
C LEU A 70 12.75 1.87 8.09
N PRO A 71 11.48 1.47 7.94
CA PRO A 71 10.77 0.65 8.92
C PRO A 71 11.45 -0.71 9.19
N GLU A 72 11.91 -1.39 8.14
CA GLU A 72 12.60 -2.68 8.24
C GLU A 72 14.03 -2.61 8.82
N GLY A 73 14.57 -1.42 9.02
CA GLY A 73 15.98 -1.18 9.34
C GLY A 73 16.75 -0.61 8.16
N GLY A 74 17.92 -0.02 8.43
CA GLY A 74 18.65 0.76 7.42
C GLY A 74 18.10 2.18 7.23
N GLU A 75 18.63 2.85 6.21
CA GLU A 75 18.49 4.29 5.97
C GLU A 75 18.53 4.60 4.45
N THR A 76 17.99 5.74 4.04
CA THR A 76 17.99 6.27 2.66
C THR A 76 18.25 7.79 2.69
N GLY A 77 18.88 8.35 1.66
CA GLY A 77 19.32 9.75 1.64
C GLY A 77 18.53 10.62 0.67
N PHE A 78 18.13 11.83 1.09
CA PHE A 78 17.37 12.78 0.28
C PHE A 78 18.07 14.15 0.16
N MET A 79 17.96 14.76 -1.01
CA MET A 79 18.22 16.19 -1.24
C MET A 79 16.92 16.97 -1.04
N LEU A 80 16.96 18.01 -0.22
CA LEU A 80 15.80 18.79 0.20
C LEU A 80 15.83 20.22 -0.35
N THR A 81 14.71 20.63 -0.95
CA THR A 81 14.47 22.00 -1.41
C THR A 81 13.35 22.60 -0.57
N LEU A 82 13.52 23.83 -0.06
CA LEU A 82 12.44 24.55 0.60
C LEU A 82 11.26 24.70 -0.38
N ASN A 83 10.08 24.26 0.02
CA ASN A 83 8.86 24.49 -0.75
C ASN A 83 8.18 25.78 -0.30
N ASP A 84 7.16 26.22 -1.03
CA ASP A 84 6.46 27.47 -0.78
C ASP A 84 5.05 27.28 -0.23
N LEU A 85 4.80 26.18 0.50
CA LEU A 85 3.53 25.94 1.19
C LEU A 85 3.16 27.11 2.12
N LEU A 86 4.12 27.69 2.83
CA LEU A 86 3.97 28.98 3.47
C LEU A 86 4.40 30.10 2.51
N PRO A 87 3.54 31.10 2.20
CA PRO A 87 3.96 32.28 1.47
C PRO A 87 4.94 33.11 2.32
N ALA A 88 5.80 33.90 1.66
CA ALA A 88 6.93 34.58 2.31
C ALA A 88 6.54 35.46 3.52
N GLU A 89 5.38 36.12 3.49
CA GLU A 89 4.87 36.93 4.61
C GLU A 89 4.53 36.08 5.85
N LEU A 90 3.98 34.88 5.65
CA LEU A 90 3.64 33.95 6.73
C LEU A 90 4.90 33.23 7.25
N ALA A 91 5.79 32.80 6.35
CA ALA A 91 7.10 32.24 6.72
C ALA A 91 7.95 33.23 7.54
N ALA A 92 7.88 34.54 7.25
CA ALA A 92 8.55 35.57 8.02
C ALA A 92 7.99 35.78 9.44
N LYS A 93 6.70 35.47 9.67
CA LYS A 93 6.09 35.44 11.02
C LYS A 93 6.52 34.20 11.81
N TYR A 94 6.70 33.07 11.13
CA TYR A 94 6.98 31.75 11.72
C TYR A 94 8.30 31.13 11.19
N PRO A 95 9.47 31.78 11.36
CA PRO A 95 10.73 31.34 10.74
C PRO A 95 11.27 30.00 11.28
N GLY A 96 10.71 29.50 12.38
CA GLY A 96 10.99 28.16 12.92
C GLY A 96 10.11 27.04 12.36
N LEU A 97 9.25 27.32 11.38
CA LEU A 97 8.44 26.33 10.64
C LEU A 97 8.95 26.28 9.20
N LEU A 98 9.70 25.23 8.88
CA LEU A 98 10.33 25.01 7.57
C LEU A 98 9.63 23.85 6.87
N THR A 99 9.29 24.03 5.59
CA THR A 99 8.61 23.04 4.74
C THR A 99 9.44 22.73 3.50
N PHE A 100 9.56 21.46 3.14
CA PHE A 100 10.46 20.99 2.09
C PHE A 100 9.77 19.99 1.16
N SER A 101 10.17 20.01 -0.10
CA SER A 101 10.07 18.87 -1.01
C SER A 101 11.45 18.23 -1.13
N GLY A 102 11.51 16.91 -1.33
CA GLY A 102 12.79 16.23 -1.52
C GLY A 102 12.76 15.14 -2.59
N GLN A 103 13.96 14.78 -3.04
CA GLN A 103 14.24 13.74 -4.01
C GLN A 103 15.36 12.85 -3.46
N SER A 104 15.22 11.53 -3.61
CA SER A 104 16.21 10.56 -3.16
C SER A 104 17.54 10.71 -3.92
N LEU A 105 18.64 10.56 -3.19
CA LEU A 105 20.02 10.51 -3.69
C LEU A 105 20.37 9.14 -4.30
N GLN A 106 19.46 8.17 -4.25
CA GLN A 106 19.63 6.82 -4.82
C GLN A 106 18.76 6.60 -6.06
N ASP A 107 17.57 7.20 -6.12
CA ASP A 107 16.59 6.97 -7.18
C ASP A 107 15.73 8.23 -7.38
N GLU A 108 15.83 8.88 -8.53
CA GLU A 108 15.13 10.15 -8.81
C GLU A 108 13.59 10.05 -8.77
N ARG A 109 13.05 8.83 -8.74
CA ARG A 109 11.61 8.51 -8.64
C ARG A 109 11.08 8.52 -7.21
N ASP A 110 11.96 8.32 -6.22
CA ASP A 110 11.59 8.30 -4.81
C ASP A 110 11.60 9.76 -4.29
N THR A 111 10.42 10.40 -4.29
CA THR A 111 10.19 11.78 -3.84
C THR A 111 9.63 11.84 -2.41
N GLY A 112 9.57 13.03 -1.82
CA GLY A 112 8.89 13.23 -0.54
C GLY A 112 8.53 14.66 -0.17
N ARG A 113 7.85 14.79 0.97
CA ARG A 113 7.51 16.04 1.66
C ARG A 113 7.93 15.93 3.12
N PHE A 114 8.47 17.02 3.64
CA PHE A 114 9.06 17.06 4.97
C PHE A 114 8.81 18.42 5.60
N GLU A 115 8.72 18.45 6.92
CA GLU A 115 8.63 19.68 7.67
C GLU A 115 9.35 19.57 9.02
N LEU A 116 9.86 20.71 9.48
CA LEU A 116 10.51 20.86 10.77
C LEU A 116 9.89 22.09 11.44
N GLY A 117 9.27 21.91 12.60
CA GLY A 117 8.50 22.96 13.24
C GLY A 117 8.31 22.79 14.75
N PRO A 118 7.42 23.61 15.36
CA PRO A 118 7.06 23.53 16.78
C PRO A 118 6.52 22.17 17.26
N LEU A 119 6.13 21.28 16.34
CA LEU A 119 5.68 19.91 16.62
C LEU A 119 6.77 18.85 16.35
N GLY A 120 8.01 19.25 16.06
CA GLY A 120 9.11 18.35 15.71
C GLY A 120 9.31 18.20 14.19
N PHE A 121 10.06 17.17 13.80
CA PHE A 121 10.24 16.77 12.40
C PHE A 121 9.16 15.78 11.96
N HIS A 122 8.62 15.97 10.75
CA HIS A 122 7.70 15.05 10.11
C HIS A 122 8.16 14.79 8.67
N GLY A 123 7.92 13.59 8.16
CA GLY A 123 8.29 13.21 6.81
C GLY A 123 7.37 12.17 6.20
N MET A 124 7.08 12.34 4.91
CA MET A 124 6.39 11.37 4.06
C MET A 124 7.17 11.23 2.75
N PHE A 125 7.63 10.02 2.43
CA PHE A 125 8.44 9.79 1.23
C PHE A 125 8.17 8.44 0.56
N HIS A 126 8.30 8.43 -0.76
CA HIS A 126 8.34 7.20 -1.53
C HIS A 126 9.69 6.50 -1.34
N TYR A 127 9.65 5.18 -1.17
CA TYR A 127 10.84 4.33 -1.18
C TYR A 127 10.54 3.00 -1.87
N GLN A 128 11.14 2.76 -3.03
CA GLN A 128 10.92 1.55 -3.84
C GLN A 128 9.43 1.28 -4.14
N GLY A 129 8.64 2.36 -4.34
CA GLY A 129 7.19 2.27 -4.59
C GLY A 129 6.32 2.04 -3.35
N ARG A 130 6.89 1.94 -2.14
CA ARG A 130 6.17 2.07 -0.87
C ARG A 130 6.05 3.54 -0.50
N LEU A 131 5.10 3.89 0.36
CA LEU A 131 5.01 5.22 0.99
C LEU A 131 5.36 5.04 2.47
N ILE A 132 6.36 5.77 2.95
CA ILE A 132 6.98 5.66 4.27
C ILE A 132 6.77 6.96 5.04
N PHE A 133 6.42 6.84 6.32
CA PHE A 133 6.26 7.95 7.23
C PHE A 133 7.34 7.97 8.30
N VAL A 134 7.71 9.17 8.74
CA VAL A 134 8.52 9.46 9.92
C VAL A 134 7.78 10.53 10.71
N ASP A 135 7.20 10.16 11.85
CA ASP A 135 6.41 11.05 12.69
C ASP A 135 6.98 11.10 14.13
N PRO A 136 6.88 12.23 14.85
CA PRO A 136 7.38 12.36 16.21
C PRO A 136 6.48 11.63 17.20
N LEU A 137 7.07 11.16 18.30
CA LEU A 137 6.31 10.67 19.45
C LEU A 137 5.81 11.81 20.32
N GLY A 138 4.61 11.67 20.88
CA GLY A 138 4.00 12.65 21.79
C GLY A 138 4.75 12.87 23.11
N ASP A 139 5.72 12.01 23.45
CA ASP A 139 6.64 12.22 24.58
C ASP A 139 7.89 13.06 24.22
N GLY A 140 8.11 13.34 22.93
CA GLY A 140 9.28 14.03 22.41
C GLY A 140 10.61 13.25 22.50
N LEU A 141 10.57 11.96 22.85
CA LEU A 141 11.77 11.15 23.08
C LEU A 141 12.27 10.39 21.83
N GLY A 142 11.59 10.54 20.70
CA GLY A 142 11.99 9.95 19.42
C GLY A 142 10.92 10.09 18.34
N TYR A 143 11.08 9.28 17.31
CA TYR A 143 10.22 9.22 16.12
C TYR A 143 9.81 7.78 15.84
N VAL A 144 8.69 7.60 15.13
CA VAL A 144 8.22 6.33 14.62
C VAL A 144 8.26 6.30 13.10
N VAL A 145 8.68 5.15 12.57
CA VAL A 145 8.93 4.92 11.15
C VAL A 145 8.05 3.75 10.71
N TYR A 146 7.12 4.00 9.79
CA TYR A 146 6.10 3.02 9.39
C TYR A 146 5.77 3.09 7.90
N ASP A 147 5.26 1.98 7.37
CA ASP A 147 4.72 1.90 6.01
C ASP A 147 3.26 2.34 6.01
N GLN A 148 2.78 2.95 4.93
CA GLN A 148 1.37 3.37 4.82
C GLN A 148 0.37 2.23 5.02
N ARG A 149 0.76 0.98 4.68
CA ARG A 149 -0.07 -0.22 4.86
C ARG A 149 -0.18 -0.67 6.33
N ASP A 150 0.71 -0.20 7.19
CA ASP A 150 0.65 -0.42 8.64
C ASP A 150 -0.15 0.68 9.36
N ALA A 151 -0.53 1.77 8.69
CA ALA A 151 -1.25 2.88 9.30
C ALA A 151 -2.64 2.47 9.85
N LEU A 152 -3.04 3.07 10.97
CA LEU A 152 -4.33 2.84 11.62
C LEU A 152 -5.35 3.91 11.21
N SER A 153 -6.38 3.49 10.46
CA SER A 153 -7.62 4.26 10.32
C SER A 153 -8.41 4.27 11.65
N PRO A 154 -8.91 5.42 12.12
CA PRO A 154 -9.81 5.48 13.26
C PRO A 154 -11.22 4.94 12.92
N LEU A 155 -11.39 3.62 13.10
CA LEU A 155 -12.63 2.84 12.87
C LEU A 155 -13.89 3.29 13.67
N GLU A 156 -13.84 4.42 14.39
CA GLU A 156 -14.93 5.02 15.17
C GLU A 156 -15.45 6.34 14.57
N GLN A 157 -14.93 6.76 13.40
CA GLN A 157 -15.39 7.98 12.72
C GLN A 157 -16.74 7.80 12.02
N GLN A 158 -17.43 8.92 11.82
CA GLN A 158 -18.70 9.01 11.11
C GLN A 158 -18.44 9.14 9.60
N ALA A 159 -19.34 8.55 8.79
CA ALA A 159 -19.50 8.87 7.37
C ALA A 159 -19.44 10.37 7.12
N ASP A 160 -18.76 10.75 6.04
CA ASP A 160 -18.89 12.07 5.45
C ASP A 160 -20.24 12.26 4.72
N GLU A 161 -20.55 13.53 4.44
CA GLU A 161 -21.69 13.95 3.62
C GLU A 161 -21.22 14.92 2.53
N VAL A 162 -21.70 14.75 1.30
CA VAL A 162 -21.40 15.66 0.19
C VAL A 162 -22.63 16.44 -0.24
N LEU A 163 -22.58 17.77 -0.10
CA LEU A 163 -23.67 18.65 -0.54
C LEU A 163 -23.49 19.09 -1.98
N GLY A 164 -24.54 18.94 -2.78
CA GLY A 164 -24.59 19.36 -4.18
C GLY A 164 -25.35 18.37 -5.03
N GLN A 165 -25.15 18.45 -6.35
CA GLN A 165 -25.54 17.43 -7.32
C GLN A 165 -24.47 17.41 -8.43
N PRO A 166 -24.03 16.23 -8.89
CA PRO A 166 -23.04 16.13 -9.96
C PRO A 166 -23.58 16.73 -11.26
N ARG A 167 -22.75 17.52 -11.94
CA ARG A 167 -23.07 18.07 -13.25
C ARG A 167 -22.93 17.01 -14.34
N ALA A 168 -23.76 17.10 -15.37
CA ALA A 168 -23.58 16.32 -16.58
C ALA A 168 -22.29 16.75 -17.28
N LEU A 169 -21.30 15.84 -17.31
CA LEU A 169 -19.93 16.12 -17.73
C LEU A 169 -19.83 16.46 -19.23
N ALA A 170 -19.11 17.54 -19.54
CA ALA A 170 -18.86 18.02 -20.90
C ALA A 170 -17.45 17.62 -21.34
N ARG A 171 -17.34 16.38 -21.84
CA ARG A 171 -16.11 15.66 -22.25
C ARG A 171 -15.00 16.59 -22.81
N SER A 172 -14.13 17.07 -21.93
CA SER A 172 -13.00 17.92 -22.27
C SER A 172 -11.70 17.32 -21.72
N VAL A 173 -10.79 16.98 -22.63
CA VAL A 173 -9.53 16.30 -22.27
C VAL A 173 -8.48 17.35 -21.92
N LEU A 174 -8.56 17.89 -20.69
CA LEU A 174 -7.49 18.69 -20.09
C LEU A 174 -6.38 17.78 -19.55
N VAL A 175 -5.66 17.14 -20.47
CA VAL A 175 -4.40 16.46 -20.19
C VAL A 175 -3.26 17.39 -20.56
N SER A 176 -2.71 18.09 -19.56
CA SER A 176 -1.52 18.92 -19.69
C SER A 176 -0.57 18.65 -18.54
N GLY A 177 0.32 17.67 -18.70
CA GLY A 177 1.46 17.50 -17.79
C GLY A 177 2.37 18.74 -17.74
N ASN A 178 2.32 19.57 -18.79
CA ASN A 178 3.13 20.80 -18.96
C ASN A 178 2.60 21.98 -18.10
N GLU A 179 1.70 21.73 -17.16
CA GLU A 179 1.06 22.74 -16.32
C GLU A 179 0.92 22.24 -14.89
N ARG A 180 1.28 23.10 -13.93
CA ARG A 180 0.91 22.93 -12.52
C ARG A 180 -0.01 24.08 -12.10
N ARG A 181 -1.07 23.74 -11.38
CA ARG A 181 -2.05 24.69 -10.83
C ARG A 181 -1.78 24.90 -9.36
N ARG A 182 -1.33 26.11 -9.02
CA ARG A 182 -1.22 26.54 -7.62
C ARG A 182 -2.53 27.16 -7.17
N TYR A 183 -3.15 26.62 -6.13
CA TYR A 183 -4.32 27.24 -5.50
C TYR A 183 -3.95 27.80 -4.12
N VAL A 184 -4.37 29.03 -3.84
CA VAL A 184 -4.23 29.64 -2.53
C VAL A 184 -5.36 29.14 -1.64
N ILE A 185 -5.01 28.42 -0.56
CA ILE A 185 -5.96 27.81 0.36
C ILE A 185 -6.02 28.55 1.71
N ALA A 186 -7.23 28.72 2.23
CA ALA A 186 -7.49 29.24 3.58
C ALA A 186 -7.98 28.11 4.48
N ILE A 187 -7.15 27.68 5.44
CA ILE A 187 -7.50 26.65 6.43
C ILE A 187 -7.85 27.32 7.76
N SER A 188 -9.13 27.34 8.12
CA SER A 188 -9.54 27.71 9.47
C SER A 188 -9.32 26.53 10.43
N ALA A 189 -9.10 26.80 11.72
CA ALA A 189 -9.02 25.75 12.74
C ALA A 189 -9.79 26.17 14.00
N SER A 190 -10.64 25.27 14.52
CA SER A 190 -11.40 25.50 15.75
C SER A 190 -10.50 25.57 16.98
N GLY A 191 -11.05 26.06 18.09
CA GLY A 191 -10.41 26.04 19.39
C GLY A 191 -10.04 24.63 19.84
N GLU A 192 -10.90 23.63 19.58
CA GLU A 192 -10.66 22.24 19.96
C GLU A 192 -9.58 21.61 19.10
N TYR A 193 -9.59 21.83 17.78
CA TYR A 193 -8.52 21.35 16.89
C TYR A 193 -7.19 21.93 17.35
N THR A 194 -7.12 23.26 17.54
CA THR A 194 -5.87 23.92 17.92
C THR A 194 -5.42 23.51 19.33
N GLN A 195 -6.34 23.23 20.26
CA GLN A 195 -6.01 22.67 21.58
C GLN A 195 -5.49 21.23 21.49
N TYR A 196 -6.03 20.38 20.62
CA TYR A 196 -5.49 19.05 20.36
C TYR A 196 -4.04 19.14 19.86
N GLN A 197 -3.74 20.06 18.94
CA GLN A 197 -2.39 20.31 18.45
C GLN A 197 -1.48 21.05 19.48
N GLY A 198 -1.92 21.24 20.73
CA GLY A 198 -1.11 21.82 21.81
C GLY A 198 -1.40 23.28 22.19
N GLY A 199 -2.42 23.90 21.58
CA GLY A 199 -3.08 25.11 22.10
C GLY A 199 -2.55 26.47 21.62
N SER A 200 -1.51 26.52 20.78
CA SER A 200 -1.01 27.78 20.20
C SER A 200 -1.21 27.86 18.68
N VAL A 201 -1.34 29.10 18.18
CA VAL A 201 -1.43 29.39 16.74
C VAL A 201 -0.23 28.82 15.97
N ALA A 202 0.98 28.85 16.57
CA ALA A 202 2.18 28.32 15.94
C ALA A 202 2.16 26.79 15.77
N GLN A 203 1.54 26.06 16.71
CA GLN A 203 1.38 24.61 16.62
C GLN A 203 0.21 24.23 15.70
N GLY A 204 -0.92 24.92 15.78
CA GLY A 204 -2.03 24.75 14.84
C GLY A 204 -1.59 24.98 13.39
N LEU A 205 -0.78 26.02 13.14
CA LEU A 205 -0.20 26.29 11.82
C LEU A 205 0.79 25.20 11.37
N ALA A 206 1.56 24.62 12.29
CA ALA A 206 2.47 23.52 11.99
C ALA A 206 1.71 22.24 11.60
N ALA A 207 0.64 21.89 12.32
CA ALA A 207 -0.22 20.75 11.98
C ALA A 207 -0.92 20.93 10.61
N ILE A 208 -1.38 22.15 10.32
CA ILE A 208 -1.91 22.53 9.00
C ILE A 208 -0.84 22.41 7.90
N ALA A 209 0.42 22.77 8.20
CA ALA A 209 1.52 22.62 7.26
C ALA A 209 1.83 21.14 6.97
N THR A 210 1.90 20.28 7.99
CA THR A 210 2.04 18.81 7.82
C THR A 210 0.94 18.22 6.95
N LEU A 211 -0.31 18.55 7.26
CA LEU A 211 -1.50 18.15 6.52
C LEU A 211 -1.41 18.54 5.05
N LEU A 212 -1.14 19.81 4.75
CA LEU A 212 -1.09 20.28 3.35
C LEU A 212 0.15 19.78 2.61
N ASN A 213 1.29 19.55 3.28
CA ASN A 213 2.44 18.90 2.66
C ASN A 213 2.07 17.48 2.17
N ARG A 214 1.40 16.68 3.00
CA ARG A 214 0.95 15.32 2.63
C ARG A 214 -0.08 15.34 1.50
N VAL A 215 -1.11 16.19 1.61
CA VAL A 215 -2.12 16.40 0.55
C VAL A 215 -1.45 16.81 -0.77
N ASN A 216 -0.45 17.70 -0.73
CA ASN A 216 0.23 18.18 -1.93
C ASN A 216 0.98 17.10 -2.71
N GLU A 217 1.53 16.04 -2.09
CA GLU A 217 2.19 14.99 -2.89
C GLU A 217 1.18 14.20 -3.74
N VAL A 218 0.00 13.90 -3.18
CA VAL A 218 -1.10 13.25 -3.90
C VAL A 218 -1.65 14.14 -5.02
N TYR A 219 -1.99 15.39 -4.69
CA TYR A 219 -2.61 16.34 -5.62
C TYR A 219 -1.66 16.76 -6.74
N GLN A 220 -0.37 16.91 -6.44
CA GLN A 220 0.63 17.28 -7.43
C GLN A 220 0.89 16.15 -8.42
N ARG A 221 0.89 14.89 -7.96
CA ARG A 221 1.06 13.69 -8.78
C ARG A 221 -0.17 13.39 -9.65
N ASP A 222 -1.37 13.40 -9.08
CA ASP A 222 -2.58 12.93 -9.78
C ASP A 222 -3.30 14.04 -10.57
N LEU A 223 -3.20 15.31 -10.13
CA LEU A 223 -3.92 16.44 -10.75
C LEU A 223 -3.00 17.52 -11.32
N GLY A 224 -1.70 17.51 -10.99
CA GLY A 224 -0.83 18.66 -11.23
C GLY A 224 -1.20 19.87 -10.35
N VAL A 225 -1.76 19.64 -9.15
CA VAL A 225 -2.22 20.69 -8.22
C VAL A 225 -1.26 20.84 -7.03
N ASN A 226 -0.99 22.08 -6.61
CA ASN A 226 -0.25 22.38 -5.39
C ASN A 226 -0.98 23.48 -4.58
N PHE A 227 -1.24 23.23 -3.31
CA PHE A 227 -1.84 24.20 -2.41
C PHE A 227 -0.77 25.03 -1.69
N GLN A 228 -0.97 26.34 -1.64
CA GLN A 228 -0.18 27.30 -0.86
C GLN A 228 -1.11 28.00 0.14
N LEU A 229 -0.70 28.15 1.40
CA LEU A 229 -1.50 28.83 2.42
C LEU A 229 -1.72 30.31 2.09
N VAL A 230 -2.86 30.85 2.51
CA VAL A 230 -3.12 32.30 2.45
C VAL A 230 -2.20 33.06 3.42
N ALA A 231 -1.72 34.23 3.02
CA ALA A 231 -0.67 34.98 3.75
C ALA A 231 -1.01 35.37 5.20
N ASN A 232 -2.30 35.36 5.56
CA ASN A 232 -2.81 35.67 6.90
C ASN A 232 -3.59 34.49 7.52
N ASN A 233 -3.21 33.24 7.21
CA ASN A 233 -3.85 32.05 7.79
C ASN A 233 -3.72 31.98 9.32
N ASP A 234 -2.74 32.66 9.91
CA ASP A 234 -2.60 32.87 11.35
C ASP A 234 -3.79 33.60 12.01
N LEU A 235 -4.62 34.31 11.23
CA LEU A 235 -5.80 35.02 11.74
C LEU A 235 -7.08 34.16 11.83
N ILE A 236 -7.05 32.92 11.32
CA ILE A 236 -8.20 31.99 11.30
C ILE A 236 -7.93 30.68 12.07
N ILE A 237 -6.85 30.65 12.87
CA ILE A 237 -6.52 29.57 13.79
C ILE A 237 -6.89 30.04 15.20
N TYR A 238 -7.95 29.48 15.77
CA TYR A 238 -8.49 29.90 17.06
C TYR A 238 -8.01 28.98 18.19
N THR A 239 -7.68 29.53 19.36
CA THR A 239 -7.04 28.77 20.47
C THR A 239 -7.96 28.47 21.66
N ASN A 240 -9.21 28.94 21.63
CA ASN A 240 -10.15 28.85 22.76
C ASN A 240 -11.58 28.53 22.31
N PRO A 241 -12.05 27.28 22.52
CA PRO A 241 -13.42 26.83 22.23
C PRO A 241 -14.53 27.74 22.75
N ALA A 242 -14.30 28.37 23.92
CA ALA A 242 -15.32 29.22 24.55
C ALA A 242 -15.50 30.60 23.88
N THR A 243 -14.69 30.94 22.87
CA THR A 243 -14.70 32.27 22.22
C THR A 243 -14.45 32.25 20.71
N ASP A 244 -14.22 31.09 20.11
CA ASP A 244 -14.06 30.98 18.66
C ASP A 244 -15.44 30.99 17.93
N PRO A 245 -15.47 31.10 16.59
CA PRO A 245 -16.72 31.30 15.87
C PRO A 245 -17.41 30.00 15.45
N PHE A 246 -16.85 28.83 15.73
CA PHE A 246 -17.33 27.52 15.28
C PHE A 246 -18.17 26.81 16.36
N GLN A 247 -18.80 25.68 16.02
CA GLN A 247 -19.58 24.83 16.94
C GLN A 247 -18.98 23.43 17.12
N ASN A 248 -17.90 23.14 16.40
CA ASN A 248 -17.22 21.84 16.32
C ASN A 248 -18.12 20.73 15.72
N ASP A 249 -18.96 21.11 14.76
CA ASP A 249 -19.95 20.23 14.10
C ASP A 249 -20.12 20.51 12.59
N SER A 250 -21.02 19.77 11.94
CA SER A 250 -21.27 19.87 10.48
C SER A 250 -21.82 21.22 10.01
N SER A 251 -22.35 22.07 10.90
CA SER A 251 -22.75 23.44 10.53
C SER A 251 -21.54 24.34 10.22
N ASP A 252 -20.34 23.96 10.66
CA ASP A 252 -19.14 24.78 10.52
C ASP A 252 -18.67 24.95 9.08
N MET A 253 -18.96 23.99 8.19
CA MET A 253 -18.71 24.13 6.75
C MET A 253 -19.34 25.43 6.20
N ILE A 254 -20.61 25.68 6.52
CA ILE A 254 -21.34 26.86 6.05
C ILE A 254 -20.90 28.10 6.84
N LYS A 255 -20.64 27.94 8.14
CA LYS A 255 -20.14 29.01 9.01
C LYS A 255 -18.82 29.59 8.52
N ASN A 256 -17.90 28.74 8.07
CA ASN A 256 -16.54 29.08 7.66
C ASN A 256 -16.48 30.17 6.59
N GLN A 257 -17.45 30.17 5.67
CA GLN A 257 -17.58 31.21 4.65
C GLN A 257 -17.73 32.62 5.24
N SER A 258 -18.42 32.77 6.36
CA SER A 258 -18.52 34.06 7.07
C SER A 258 -17.27 34.39 7.89
N VAL A 259 -16.63 33.38 8.47
CA VAL A 259 -15.44 33.52 9.31
C VAL A 259 -14.24 33.98 8.50
N GLN A 260 -13.93 33.29 7.39
CA GLN A 260 -12.82 33.63 6.52
C GLN A 260 -13.01 35.00 5.85
N THR A 261 -14.23 35.34 5.42
CA THR A 261 -14.53 36.68 4.89
C THR A 261 -14.34 37.78 5.94
N ALA A 262 -14.69 37.55 7.21
CA ALA A 262 -14.50 38.54 8.27
C ALA A 262 -13.03 38.71 8.70
N ALA A 263 -12.28 37.61 8.80
CA ALA A 263 -10.90 37.62 9.30
C ALA A 263 -9.86 37.96 8.22
N LEU A 264 -10.00 37.44 7.00
CA LEU A 264 -9.08 37.67 5.88
C LEU A 264 -9.43 38.93 5.08
N GLY A 265 -10.67 39.41 5.17
CA GLY A 265 -11.16 40.63 4.51
C GLY A 265 -11.02 40.56 2.99
N ALA A 266 -10.13 41.40 2.45
CA ALA A 266 -9.85 41.47 1.01
C ALA A 266 -8.71 40.55 0.54
N THR A 267 -8.11 39.75 1.44
CA THR A 267 -7.01 38.83 1.07
C THR A 267 -7.54 37.73 0.12
N PRO A 268 -7.00 37.58 -1.09
CA PRO A 268 -7.51 36.61 -2.05
C PRO A 268 -7.12 35.17 -1.66
N PHE A 269 -8.02 34.24 -1.95
CA PHE A 269 -7.81 32.79 -1.87
C PHE A 269 -8.81 32.08 -2.80
N ASP A 270 -8.45 30.90 -3.32
CA ASP A 270 -9.21 30.17 -4.34
C ASP A 270 -10.18 29.15 -3.70
N ILE A 271 -9.77 28.54 -2.58
CA ILE A 271 -10.48 27.50 -1.84
C ILE A 271 -10.27 27.71 -0.33
N GLY A 272 -11.26 27.34 0.48
CA GLY A 272 -11.17 27.41 1.94
C GLY A 272 -11.85 26.21 2.59
N HIS A 273 -11.34 25.86 3.77
CA HIS A 273 -11.71 24.68 4.53
C HIS A 273 -11.65 25.00 6.03
N VAL A 274 -12.28 24.20 6.90
CA VAL A 274 -12.15 24.31 8.37
C VAL A 274 -11.83 22.96 9.02
N LEU A 275 -10.91 22.95 9.97
CA LEU A 275 -10.50 21.78 10.73
C LEU A 275 -11.04 21.82 12.16
N ASN A 276 -11.71 20.74 12.53
CA ASN A 276 -12.46 20.54 13.78
C ASN A 276 -11.96 19.30 14.54
N THR A 277 -12.51 19.03 15.73
CA THR A 277 -12.45 17.69 16.38
C THR A 277 -13.78 16.92 16.35
N GLY A 278 -14.86 17.53 15.84
CA GLY A 278 -16.15 16.90 15.58
C GLY A 278 -16.73 17.30 14.21
N GLY A 279 -17.78 16.61 13.79
CA GLY A 279 -18.52 16.90 12.55
C GLY A 279 -18.26 15.98 11.36
N GLY A 280 -17.22 15.13 11.39
CA GLY A 280 -16.92 14.19 10.29
C GLY A 280 -16.26 14.86 9.09
N GLY A 281 -16.44 14.30 7.89
CA GLY A 281 -16.14 14.97 6.62
C GLY A 281 -17.39 15.65 6.07
N LEU A 282 -17.27 16.87 5.53
CA LEU A 282 -18.39 17.53 4.86
C LEU A 282 -17.93 18.63 3.89
N ALA A 283 -18.27 18.47 2.60
CA ALA A 283 -17.92 19.43 1.55
C ALA A 283 -19.08 19.76 0.60
N MET A 284 -19.03 20.99 0.07
CA MET A 284 -19.82 21.44 -1.06
C MET A 284 -19.12 21.04 -2.37
N LEU A 285 -19.78 20.18 -3.15
CA LEU A 285 -19.27 19.61 -4.39
C LEU A 285 -18.94 20.70 -5.43
N GLY A 286 -17.69 20.76 -5.88
CA GLY A 286 -17.23 21.76 -6.85
C GLY A 286 -17.23 23.20 -6.28
N SER A 287 -16.95 23.37 -4.99
CA SER A 287 -16.85 24.69 -4.35
C SER A 287 -15.59 25.48 -4.72
N LEU A 288 -14.50 24.83 -5.15
CA LEU A 288 -13.26 25.49 -5.60
C LEU A 288 -13.58 26.64 -6.57
N CYS A 289 -13.05 27.83 -6.27
CA CYS A 289 -13.20 29.08 -7.04
C CYS A 289 -14.62 29.70 -7.07
N VAL A 290 -15.62 29.09 -6.42
CA VAL A 290 -16.99 29.62 -6.41
C VAL A 290 -17.15 30.65 -5.28
N ALA A 291 -17.24 31.93 -5.61
CA ALA A 291 -17.11 33.05 -4.66
C ALA A 291 -17.90 32.96 -3.33
N ASN A 292 -19.12 32.38 -3.34
CA ASN A 292 -19.98 32.25 -2.16
C ASN A 292 -19.98 30.84 -1.53
N LEU A 293 -19.30 29.87 -2.14
CA LEU A 293 -19.23 28.48 -1.69
C LEU A 293 -17.78 28.03 -1.38
N LYS A 294 -16.75 28.75 -1.84
CA LYS A 294 -15.35 28.28 -1.83
C LYS A 294 -14.79 27.92 -0.46
N SER A 295 -15.35 28.46 0.62
CA SER A 295 -14.97 28.11 2.00
C SER A 295 -15.75 26.93 2.60
N GLN A 296 -16.66 26.31 1.83
CA GLN A 296 -17.54 25.22 2.26
C GLN A 296 -16.87 23.86 2.03
N GLY A 297 -15.88 23.58 2.87
CA GLY A 297 -15.40 22.26 3.21
C GLY A 297 -15.00 22.21 4.68
N MET A 298 -15.19 21.07 5.33
CA MET A 298 -14.86 20.82 6.72
C MET A 298 -14.34 19.39 6.90
N THR A 299 -13.42 19.22 7.84
CA THR A 299 -12.97 17.90 8.31
C THR A 299 -12.74 17.94 9.82
N GLY A 300 -13.37 17.02 10.54
CA GLY A 300 -13.27 16.89 11.99
C GLY A 300 -13.11 15.46 12.46
N SER A 301 -12.16 15.24 13.38
CA SER A 301 -11.92 13.95 14.02
C SER A 301 -11.52 14.15 15.48
N THR A 302 -11.95 13.25 16.38
CA THR A 302 -11.54 13.26 17.79
C THR A 302 -10.03 13.09 17.98
N THR A 303 -9.34 12.63 16.94
CA THR A 303 -7.87 12.47 16.87
C THR A 303 -7.38 12.95 15.50
N PRO A 304 -7.28 14.27 15.27
CA PRO A 304 -7.08 14.86 13.94
C PRO A 304 -5.59 14.88 13.52
N VAL A 305 -4.98 13.68 13.48
CA VAL A 305 -3.56 13.43 13.19
C VAL A 305 -3.35 12.07 12.52
N GLY A 306 -2.23 11.91 11.82
CA GLY A 306 -1.85 10.65 11.15
C GLY A 306 -2.45 10.49 9.76
N ASP A 307 -1.96 9.50 8.99
CA ASP A 307 -2.24 9.41 7.56
C ASP A 307 -3.73 9.34 7.22
N ALA A 308 -4.50 8.54 7.95
CA ALA A 308 -5.95 8.42 7.74
C ALA A 308 -6.69 9.77 7.88
N PHE A 309 -6.29 10.64 8.82
CA PHE A 309 -6.91 11.97 8.91
C PHE A 309 -6.55 12.85 7.71
N PHE A 310 -5.30 12.81 7.26
CA PHE A 310 -4.82 13.66 6.16
C PHE A 310 -5.27 13.16 4.77
N ILE A 311 -5.42 11.85 4.57
CA ILE A 311 -5.72 11.20 3.29
C ILE A 311 -7.17 10.73 3.21
N ASP A 312 -7.66 9.94 4.16
CA ASP A 312 -9.01 9.37 4.09
C ASP A 312 -10.09 10.43 4.32
N TYR A 313 -9.77 11.52 5.04
CA TYR A 313 -10.67 12.65 5.27
C TYR A 313 -10.26 13.91 4.49
N VAL A 314 -9.16 14.59 4.86
CA VAL A 314 -8.88 15.93 4.28
C VAL A 314 -8.65 15.89 2.76
N ALA A 315 -7.93 14.88 2.25
CA ALA A 315 -7.72 14.74 0.80
C ALA A 315 -8.99 14.30 0.04
N HIS A 316 -9.93 13.61 0.69
CA HIS A 316 -11.25 13.24 0.17
C HIS A 316 -12.17 14.46 0.08
N GLU A 317 -12.29 15.23 1.16
CA GLU A 317 -13.13 16.44 1.21
C GLU A 317 -12.65 17.53 0.24
N LEU A 318 -11.33 17.75 0.14
CA LEU A 318 -10.77 18.62 -0.89
C LEU A 318 -11.09 18.08 -2.30
N GLY A 319 -11.26 16.76 -2.47
CA GLY A 319 -11.64 16.11 -3.72
C GLY A 319 -13.08 16.43 -4.10
N HIS A 320 -14.00 16.43 -3.13
CA HIS A 320 -15.35 16.98 -3.29
C HIS A 320 -15.33 18.48 -3.60
N GLN A 321 -14.53 19.28 -2.89
CA GLN A 321 -14.40 20.72 -3.20
C GLN A 321 -13.86 20.96 -4.62
N LEU A 322 -13.03 20.06 -5.15
CA LEU A 322 -12.59 20.03 -6.55
C LEU A 322 -13.59 19.36 -7.52
N GLY A 323 -14.67 18.73 -7.05
CA GLY A 323 -15.78 18.24 -7.88
C GLY A 323 -15.83 16.72 -8.15
N ALA A 324 -15.05 15.90 -7.44
CA ALA A 324 -15.17 14.44 -7.51
C ALA A 324 -16.39 13.92 -6.71
N ASP A 325 -17.03 12.86 -7.21
CA ASP A 325 -18.00 12.05 -6.46
C ASP A 325 -17.31 10.84 -5.79
N HIS A 326 -18.06 10.19 -4.89
CA HIS A 326 -17.76 8.85 -4.37
C HIS A 326 -17.63 7.78 -5.45
N THR A 327 -16.65 6.89 -5.28
CA THR A 327 -16.37 5.78 -6.19
C THR A 327 -16.92 4.42 -5.74
N PHE A 328 -17.32 4.28 -4.48
CA PHE A 328 -17.71 3.01 -3.87
C PHE A 328 -19.09 2.48 -4.31
N ASN A 329 -19.36 1.19 -4.06
CA ASN A 329 -20.59 0.51 -4.52
C ASN A 329 -21.26 -0.43 -3.50
N GLY A 330 -20.81 -0.50 -2.25
CA GLY A 330 -21.50 -1.19 -1.14
C GLY A 330 -22.63 -0.37 -0.52
N THR A 331 -23.40 -0.98 0.38
CA THR A 331 -24.42 -0.29 1.21
C THR A 331 -24.45 -0.75 2.68
N THR A 332 -23.48 -1.57 3.10
CA THR A 332 -23.35 -1.99 4.51
C THR A 332 -22.64 -0.90 5.31
N GLY A 333 -22.94 -0.79 6.61
CA GLY A 333 -22.35 0.24 7.46
C GLY A 333 -22.69 1.65 6.97
N ASP A 334 -21.72 2.54 7.04
CA ASP A 334 -21.87 3.96 6.73
C ASP A 334 -22.07 4.22 5.23
N CYS A 335 -21.67 3.27 4.38
CA CYS A 335 -21.99 3.25 2.94
C CYS A 335 -23.50 3.11 2.66
N GLY A 336 -24.29 2.72 3.66
CA GLY A 336 -25.76 2.67 3.63
C GLY A 336 -26.45 4.00 3.99
N SER A 337 -25.72 5.04 4.37
CA SER A 337 -26.26 6.36 4.80
C SER A 337 -27.11 7.05 3.72
N GLY A 338 -26.74 6.85 2.45
CA GLY A 338 -27.21 7.64 1.31
C GLY A 338 -26.07 8.18 0.44
N SER A 339 -24.82 8.22 0.93
CA SER A 339 -23.67 8.85 0.25
C SER A 339 -23.27 8.20 -1.09
N ARG A 340 -23.73 6.98 -1.42
CA ARG A 340 -23.32 6.23 -2.62
C ARG A 340 -23.83 6.85 -3.94
N THR A 341 -23.00 7.65 -4.62
CA THR A 341 -23.30 8.18 -5.96
C THR A 341 -23.37 7.07 -7.02
N ALA A 342 -24.57 6.57 -7.30
CA ALA A 342 -24.81 5.46 -8.24
C ALA A 342 -24.26 5.68 -9.66
N ALA A 343 -24.14 6.93 -10.11
CA ALA A 343 -23.58 7.27 -11.41
C ALA A 343 -22.05 7.17 -11.48
N GLN A 344 -21.37 7.04 -10.34
CA GLN A 344 -19.91 7.07 -10.19
C GLN A 344 -19.39 5.89 -9.33
N ALA A 345 -20.25 4.92 -9.03
CA ALA A 345 -19.92 3.72 -8.25
C ALA A 345 -19.08 2.70 -9.07
N TRP A 346 -17.82 3.04 -9.31
CA TRP A 346 -16.85 2.29 -10.13
C TRP A 346 -16.12 1.17 -9.36
N GLU A 347 -16.07 1.22 -8.03
CA GLU A 347 -15.30 0.30 -7.18
C GLU A 347 -16.22 -0.64 -6.37
N PRO A 348 -15.88 -1.94 -6.19
CA PRO A 348 -16.69 -2.89 -5.43
C PRO A 348 -16.63 -2.63 -3.92
N GLY A 349 -17.72 -2.92 -3.19
CA GLY A 349 -17.76 -2.72 -1.73
C GLY A 349 -17.45 -1.27 -1.35
N SER A 350 -16.50 -1.07 -0.42
CA SER A 350 -15.98 0.27 -0.08
C SER A 350 -15.15 0.96 -1.15
N GLY A 351 -14.67 0.22 -2.15
CA GLY A 351 -13.48 0.64 -2.88
C GLY A 351 -12.24 0.75 -1.99
N SER A 352 -11.19 1.29 -2.58
CA SER A 352 -9.84 1.41 -2.05
C SER A 352 -9.12 2.70 -2.48
N SER A 353 -9.63 3.48 -3.44
CA SER A 353 -9.07 4.81 -3.77
C SER A 353 -9.52 5.88 -2.77
N ILE A 354 -8.93 7.09 -2.83
CA ILE A 354 -9.25 8.18 -1.89
C ILE A 354 -10.75 8.50 -1.84
N MET A 355 -11.48 8.48 -2.97
CA MET A 355 -12.93 8.77 -2.98
C MET A 355 -13.81 7.55 -2.66
N GLY A 356 -13.20 6.46 -2.16
CA GLY A 356 -13.88 5.31 -1.60
C GLY A 356 -14.16 5.49 -0.10
N TYR A 357 -14.92 4.57 0.47
CA TYR A 357 -15.28 4.54 1.90
C TYR A 357 -14.51 3.41 2.62
N ALA A 358 -13.17 3.40 2.47
CA ALA A 358 -12.31 2.41 3.10
C ALA A 358 -12.53 2.38 4.63
N GLY A 359 -12.54 1.19 5.23
CA GLY A 359 -12.95 0.98 6.63
C GLY A 359 -14.47 1.05 6.85
N LEU A 360 -15.17 2.03 6.27
CA LEU A 360 -16.53 2.45 6.68
C LEU A 360 -17.69 1.52 6.26
N CYS A 361 -17.56 0.71 5.21
CA CYS A 361 -18.66 -0.19 4.77
C CYS A 361 -18.88 -1.48 5.61
N GLY A 362 -18.40 -1.57 6.86
CA GLY A 362 -18.56 -2.76 7.71
C GLY A 362 -18.10 -4.07 7.04
N GLU A 363 -19.00 -5.05 6.87
CA GLU A 363 -18.61 -6.31 6.21
C GLU A 363 -18.24 -6.17 4.72
N GLU A 364 -18.51 -5.03 4.08
CA GLU A 364 -18.11 -4.75 2.68
C GLU A 364 -16.78 -3.97 2.56
N SER A 365 -16.16 -3.52 3.66
CA SER A 365 -14.90 -2.75 3.65
C SER A 365 -13.70 -3.57 3.13
N LEU A 366 -13.21 -3.27 1.94
CA LEU A 366 -12.13 -4.02 1.27
C LEU A 366 -10.82 -4.00 2.07
N GLN A 367 -10.54 -2.86 2.68
CA GLN A 367 -9.38 -2.53 3.50
C GLN A 367 -9.80 -1.47 4.53
N GLU A 368 -8.90 -1.15 5.47
CA GLU A 368 -9.19 -0.36 6.68
C GLU A 368 -9.03 1.16 6.48
N SER A 369 -8.10 1.55 5.60
CA SER A 369 -7.71 2.94 5.26
C SER A 369 -7.57 3.02 3.73
N SER A 370 -7.66 4.20 3.11
CA SER A 370 -7.57 4.32 1.66
C SER A 370 -6.14 4.15 1.13
N LEU A 371 -6.02 3.83 -0.16
CA LEU A 371 -4.76 3.99 -0.88
C LEU A 371 -4.63 5.48 -1.27
N PRO A 372 -3.44 6.11 -1.14
CA PRO A 372 -3.24 7.54 -1.31
C PRO A 372 -3.16 7.95 -2.79
N TYR A 373 -4.15 7.52 -3.58
CA TYR A 373 -4.30 7.69 -5.02
C TYR A 373 -5.76 7.91 -5.38
N PHE A 374 -6.03 8.85 -6.29
CA PHE A 374 -7.36 9.02 -6.86
C PHE A 374 -7.63 7.99 -7.97
N HIS A 375 -8.84 7.44 -8.00
CA HIS A 375 -9.33 6.72 -9.17
C HIS A 375 -9.39 7.68 -10.38
N SER A 376 -9.09 7.22 -11.59
CA SER A 376 -8.96 8.11 -12.75
C SER A 376 -10.26 8.80 -13.16
N LYS A 377 -11.42 8.30 -12.71
CA LYS A 377 -12.71 9.01 -12.87
C LYS A 377 -12.82 10.23 -11.95
N SER A 378 -12.32 10.13 -10.71
CA SER A 378 -12.19 11.29 -9.80
C SER A 378 -11.19 12.31 -10.38
N ILE A 379 -10.08 11.84 -10.97
CA ILE A 379 -9.12 12.70 -11.69
C ILE A 379 -9.79 13.43 -12.87
N GLU A 380 -10.62 12.76 -13.66
CA GLU A 380 -11.38 13.39 -14.74
C GLU A 380 -12.35 14.46 -14.23
N GLN A 381 -13.14 14.15 -13.20
CA GLN A 381 -14.11 15.09 -12.62
C GLN A 381 -13.42 16.37 -12.10
N MET A 382 -12.34 16.21 -11.34
CA MET A 382 -11.59 17.35 -10.79
C MET A 382 -10.93 18.19 -11.88
N ARG A 383 -10.32 17.56 -12.90
CA ARG A 383 -9.73 18.28 -14.05
C ARG A 383 -10.79 19.00 -14.89
N GLU A 384 -11.99 18.44 -15.05
CA GLU A 384 -13.09 19.13 -15.74
C GLU A 384 -13.57 20.36 -14.95
N HIS A 385 -13.75 20.23 -13.62
CA HIS A 385 -14.12 21.36 -12.76
C HIS A 385 -13.06 22.47 -12.76
N MET A 386 -11.77 22.12 -12.60
CA MET A 386 -10.66 23.06 -12.78
C MET A 386 -10.71 23.76 -14.16
N GLY A 387 -11.11 23.02 -15.20
CA GLY A 387 -11.35 23.50 -16.55
C GLY A 387 -12.48 24.53 -16.71
N LEU A 388 -13.44 24.59 -15.78
CA LEU A 388 -14.47 25.63 -15.72
C LEU A 388 -13.95 26.96 -15.15
N TYR A 389 -12.89 26.92 -14.34
CA TYR A 389 -12.35 28.07 -13.60
C TYR A 389 -10.91 28.40 -14.02
N GLN A 390 -10.64 28.43 -15.34
CA GLN A 390 -9.30 28.58 -15.93
C GLN A 390 -8.49 29.83 -15.47
N ASN A 391 -9.16 30.87 -14.97
CA ASN A 391 -8.56 32.10 -14.45
C ASN A 391 -8.29 32.08 -12.94
N CYS A 392 -8.57 30.97 -12.27
CA CYS A 392 -8.42 30.77 -10.82
C CYS A 392 -7.15 29.99 -10.50
N GLY A 393 -6.53 30.26 -9.34
CA GLY A 393 -5.18 29.83 -9.04
C GLY A 393 -4.12 30.46 -9.96
N THR A 394 -2.86 30.20 -9.65
CA THR A 394 -1.72 30.60 -10.49
C THR A 394 -1.30 29.43 -11.39
N ARG A 395 -1.04 29.74 -12.67
CA ARG A 395 -0.55 28.78 -13.66
C ARG A 395 0.98 28.75 -13.69
N GLU A 396 1.55 27.63 -13.25
CA GLU A 396 2.97 27.32 -13.41
C GLU A 396 3.15 26.53 -14.72
N VAL A 397 4.10 26.94 -15.55
CA VAL A 397 4.46 26.19 -16.77
C VAL A 397 5.57 25.21 -16.43
N LEU A 398 5.31 23.92 -16.67
CA LEU A 398 6.31 22.86 -16.55
C LEU A 398 6.86 22.51 -17.94
N SER A 399 8.08 21.96 -17.97
CA SER A 399 8.59 21.21 -19.12
C SER A 399 8.43 19.73 -18.77
N ASN A 400 7.27 19.18 -19.09
CA ASN A 400 6.85 17.86 -18.63
C ASN A 400 5.65 17.40 -19.47
N ASN A 401 5.82 16.47 -20.40
CA ASN A 401 4.71 15.98 -21.21
C ASN A 401 3.83 15.02 -20.38
N ALA A 402 2.60 14.79 -20.82
CA ALA A 402 1.78 13.75 -20.20
C ALA A 402 2.13 12.38 -20.80
N PRO A 403 2.11 11.29 -19.99
CA PRO A 403 2.39 9.95 -20.47
C PRO A 403 1.51 9.54 -21.65
N GLN A 404 2.10 8.96 -22.69
CA GLN A 404 1.34 8.28 -23.74
C GLN A 404 1.05 6.85 -23.28
N VAL A 405 -0.18 6.38 -23.47
CA VAL A 405 -0.67 5.09 -22.95
C VAL A 405 -1.40 4.34 -24.06
N ALA A 406 -1.23 3.02 -24.07
CA ALA A 406 -1.96 2.10 -24.93
C ALA A 406 -2.43 0.90 -24.10
N ALA A 407 -3.75 0.74 -23.98
CA ALA A 407 -4.39 -0.33 -23.20
C ALA A 407 -4.24 -1.68 -23.90
N GLY A 408 -4.39 -1.71 -25.24
CA GLY A 408 -4.23 -2.91 -26.06
C GLY A 408 -5.38 -3.07 -27.07
N ASN A 409 -5.70 -4.32 -27.41
CA ASN A 409 -6.90 -4.67 -28.18
C ASN A 409 -8.06 -5.00 -27.24
N ASP A 410 -9.30 -4.87 -27.72
CA ASP A 410 -10.45 -5.51 -27.07
C ASP A 410 -10.39 -7.04 -27.20
N TYR A 411 -10.93 -7.78 -26.22
CA TYR A 411 -10.92 -9.24 -26.20
C TYR A 411 -12.29 -9.86 -25.91
N VAL A 412 -12.48 -11.12 -26.36
CA VAL A 412 -13.63 -11.96 -26.00
C VAL A 412 -13.14 -13.18 -25.23
N ILE A 413 -13.62 -13.41 -24.02
CA ILE A 413 -13.15 -14.47 -23.11
C ILE A 413 -14.29 -15.38 -22.64
N PRO A 414 -14.02 -16.65 -22.30
CA PRO A 414 -14.99 -17.49 -21.60
C PRO A 414 -15.19 -17.00 -20.16
N ALA A 415 -16.42 -17.10 -19.64
CA ALA A 415 -16.72 -16.85 -18.23
C ALA A 415 -15.96 -17.80 -17.28
N ASN A 416 -15.88 -17.44 -16.00
CA ASN A 416 -15.26 -18.24 -14.93
C ASN A 416 -13.80 -18.64 -15.23
N THR A 417 -13.05 -17.76 -15.90
CA THR A 417 -11.69 -18.03 -16.41
C THR A 417 -10.80 -16.82 -16.12
N PRO A 418 -9.56 -16.99 -15.61
CA PRO A 418 -8.66 -15.87 -15.32
C PRO A 418 -8.03 -15.30 -16.59
N PHE A 419 -7.68 -14.01 -16.55
CA PHE A 419 -7.13 -13.27 -17.68
C PHE A 419 -6.08 -12.23 -17.24
N LEU A 420 -5.16 -11.93 -18.16
CA LEU A 420 -4.09 -10.96 -17.96
C LEU A 420 -4.32 -9.72 -18.82
N LEU A 421 -4.70 -8.60 -18.21
CA LEU A 421 -4.68 -7.30 -18.86
C LEU A 421 -3.22 -6.91 -19.12
N ASN A 422 -2.91 -6.50 -20.35
CA ASN A 422 -1.55 -6.18 -20.79
C ASN A 422 -1.58 -5.04 -21.81
N GLY A 423 -1.10 -3.88 -21.37
CA GLY A 423 -0.84 -2.70 -22.19
C GLY A 423 0.53 -2.11 -21.88
N GLY A 424 0.71 -0.83 -22.14
CA GLY A 424 1.95 -0.12 -21.82
C GLY A 424 1.81 1.38 -21.96
N GLY A 425 2.92 2.09 -21.73
CA GLY A 425 3.03 3.51 -21.98
C GLY A 425 4.47 3.93 -22.23
N SER A 426 4.64 5.18 -22.61
CA SER A 426 5.92 5.82 -22.83
C SER A 426 5.83 7.29 -22.50
N ASP A 427 6.80 7.79 -21.76
CA ASP A 427 6.96 9.21 -21.53
C ASP A 427 7.87 9.85 -22.60
N LEU A 428 7.69 11.14 -22.90
CA LEU A 428 8.49 11.85 -23.90
C LEU A 428 9.73 12.55 -23.32
N ASP A 429 9.69 12.92 -22.04
CA ASP A 429 10.83 13.52 -21.32
C ASP A 429 11.72 12.43 -20.70
N GLY A 430 11.22 11.19 -20.66
CA GLY A 430 11.95 9.98 -20.26
C GLY A 430 11.59 9.49 -18.86
N ASP A 431 10.53 10.03 -18.27
CA ASP A 431 10.15 9.74 -16.89
C ASP A 431 9.63 8.31 -16.68
N SER A 432 9.85 7.80 -15.46
CA SER A 432 9.49 6.44 -15.10
C SER A 432 8.03 6.35 -14.67
N LEU A 433 7.23 5.71 -15.52
CA LEU A 433 5.80 5.60 -15.33
C LEU A 433 5.41 4.58 -14.24
N SER A 434 4.46 4.98 -13.40
CA SER A 434 3.67 4.06 -12.58
C SER A 434 2.31 3.83 -13.25
N TYR A 435 1.88 2.56 -13.29
CA TYR A 435 0.71 2.09 -14.02
C TYR A 435 -0.37 1.56 -13.08
N ASN A 436 -1.63 1.74 -13.47
CA ASN A 436 -2.76 1.14 -12.80
C ASN A 436 -3.78 0.63 -13.81
N TRP A 437 -4.40 -0.53 -13.52
CA TRP A 437 -5.51 -1.08 -14.31
C TRP A 437 -6.79 -1.00 -13.47
N GLU A 438 -7.70 -0.14 -13.91
CA GLU A 438 -8.93 0.25 -13.22
C GLU A 438 -10.15 -0.37 -13.92
N GLN A 439 -11.21 -0.71 -13.17
CA GLN A 439 -12.47 -1.16 -13.76
C GLN A 439 -13.43 0.03 -13.89
N LEU A 440 -14.06 0.19 -15.06
CA LEU A 440 -14.99 1.26 -15.40
C LEU A 440 -16.44 0.75 -15.58
N ASP A 441 -16.79 -0.32 -14.90
CA ASP A 441 -18.15 -0.84 -14.84
C ASP A 441 -18.93 -0.21 -13.68
N ARG A 442 -20.25 -0.05 -13.85
CA ARG A 442 -21.18 0.39 -12.80
C ARG A 442 -22.40 -0.51 -12.84
N GLY A 443 -22.97 -0.79 -11.68
CA GLY A 443 -24.13 -1.67 -11.58
C GLY A 443 -25.01 -1.39 -10.38
N ALA A 444 -25.81 -2.39 -10.01
CA ALA A 444 -26.47 -2.40 -8.72
C ALA A 444 -25.42 -2.39 -7.60
N ALA A 445 -25.78 -1.80 -6.45
CA ALA A 445 -24.94 -1.87 -5.28
C ALA A 445 -24.76 -3.34 -4.83
N SER A 446 -23.68 -3.65 -4.11
CA SER A 446 -23.69 -4.79 -3.19
C SER A 446 -24.25 -4.33 -1.83
N THR A 447 -24.83 -5.26 -1.08
CA THR A 447 -25.47 -5.01 0.22
C THR A 447 -25.02 -6.04 1.26
N SER A 448 -23.90 -6.72 1.01
CA SER A 448 -23.29 -7.80 1.79
C SER A 448 -22.15 -8.46 0.98
N LEU A 449 -21.24 -9.14 1.67
CA LEU A 449 -20.24 -10.05 1.08
C LEU A 449 -20.85 -11.05 0.10
N ALA A 450 -22.04 -11.58 0.39
CA ALA A 450 -22.73 -12.56 -0.45
C ALA A 450 -23.29 -11.97 -1.77
N THR A 451 -23.40 -10.63 -1.87
CA THR A 451 -23.86 -9.92 -3.07
C THR A 451 -22.75 -9.17 -3.80
N MET A 452 -21.55 -9.09 -3.22
CA MET A 452 -20.33 -8.56 -3.85
C MET A 452 -19.74 -9.59 -4.84
N VAL A 453 -20.56 -9.96 -5.83
CA VAL A 453 -20.29 -10.92 -6.91
C VAL A 453 -20.71 -10.33 -8.26
N ASP A 454 -20.43 -11.04 -9.37
CA ASP A 454 -20.90 -10.63 -10.70
C ASP A 454 -22.43 -10.80 -10.86
N ASP A 455 -23.12 -9.71 -11.22
CA ASP A 455 -24.55 -9.70 -11.59
C ASP A 455 -24.81 -9.32 -13.06
N GLY A 456 -23.77 -9.18 -13.87
CA GLY A 456 -23.85 -8.65 -15.24
C GLY A 456 -23.52 -7.16 -15.36
N SER A 457 -23.47 -6.41 -14.26
CA SER A 457 -23.25 -4.96 -14.26
C SER A 457 -22.24 -4.46 -13.22
N ARG A 458 -22.26 -5.00 -11.99
CA ARG A 458 -21.43 -4.54 -10.86
C ARG A 458 -19.93 -4.49 -11.21
N PRO A 459 -19.15 -3.53 -10.67
CA PRO A 459 -17.70 -3.72 -10.57
C PRO A 459 -17.38 -4.97 -9.72
N ILE A 460 -16.35 -5.71 -10.12
CA ILE A 460 -15.99 -7.04 -9.58
C ILE A 460 -14.48 -7.22 -9.37
N PHE A 461 -13.69 -6.16 -9.56
CA PHE A 461 -12.27 -6.13 -9.23
C PHE A 461 -11.97 -4.81 -8.49
N PRO A 462 -11.19 -4.86 -7.39
CA PRO A 462 -10.94 -3.68 -6.57
C PRO A 462 -9.97 -2.71 -7.25
N PHE A 463 -9.97 -1.44 -6.84
CA PHE A 463 -8.84 -0.57 -7.09
C PHE A 463 -7.59 -1.09 -6.37
N VAL A 464 -6.41 -0.80 -6.89
CA VAL A 464 -5.11 -1.21 -6.32
C VAL A 464 -4.13 -0.05 -6.45
N ALA A 465 -3.02 -0.07 -5.71
CA ALA A 465 -2.02 0.98 -5.85
C ALA A 465 -1.35 0.93 -7.24
N PRO A 466 -1.02 2.07 -7.87
CA PRO A 466 -0.16 2.10 -9.04
C PRO A 466 1.20 1.44 -8.78
N GLY A 467 1.76 0.78 -9.79
CA GLY A 467 3.05 0.09 -9.69
C GLY A 467 3.81 0.07 -11.01
N THR A 468 5.01 -0.52 -11.04
CA THR A 468 5.87 -0.53 -12.23
C THR A 468 5.42 -1.48 -13.35
N SER A 469 4.39 -2.30 -13.11
CA SER A 469 3.83 -3.25 -14.09
C SER A 469 2.65 -2.65 -14.85
N SER A 470 2.77 -2.54 -16.18
CA SER A 470 1.65 -2.25 -17.08
C SER A 470 0.72 -3.46 -17.34
N GLN A 471 0.92 -4.56 -16.59
CA GLN A 471 0.09 -5.76 -16.61
C GLN A 471 -0.67 -5.94 -15.29
N ARG A 472 -1.95 -6.32 -15.35
CA ARG A 472 -2.75 -6.73 -14.19
C ARG A 472 -3.41 -8.09 -14.43
N LEU A 473 -3.16 -9.02 -13.52
CA LEU A 473 -3.77 -10.35 -13.51
C LEU A 473 -5.08 -10.31 -12.71
N LEU A 474 -6.16 -10.82 -13.31
CA LEU A 474 -7.52 -10.82 -12.77
C LEU A 474 -8.13 -12.24 -12.78
N PRO A 475 -8.60 -12.77 -11.62
CA PRO A 475 -8.29 -12.33 -10.26
C PRO A 475 -6.77 -12.34 -9.96
N SER A 476 -6.36 -11.69 -8.87
CA SER A 476 -4.98 -11.56 -8.44
C SER A 476 -4.23 -12.90 -8.29
N LEU A 477 -2.89 -12.87 -8.43
CA LEU A 477 -2.06 -14.08 -8.36
C LEU A 477 -2.23 -14.82 -7.02
N SER A 478 -2.36 -14.11 -5.90
CA SER A 478 -2.63 -14.67 -4.57
C SER A 478 -3.99 -15.40 -4.50
N SER A 479 -5.03 -14.83 -5.12
CA SER A 479 -6.34 -15.49 -5.26
C SER A 479 -6.25 -16.78 -6.08
N LEU A 480 -5.50 -16.76 -7.19
CA LEU A 480 -5.27 -17.94 -8.03
C LEU A 480 -4.33 -18.98 -7.38
N GLN A 481 -3.41 -18.55 -6.53
CA GLN A 481 -2.49 -19.43 -5.83
C GLN A 481 -3.18 -20.18 -4.68
N SER A 482 -4.02 -19.48 -3.92
CA SER A 482 -4.76 -20.02 -2.76
C SER A 482 -6.05 -20.75 -3.14
N GLY A 483 -6.70 -20.35 -4.25
CA GLY A 483 -8.04 -20.82 -4.63
C GLY A 483 -9.19 -20.06 -3.97
N THR A 484 -8.90 -19.06 -3.13
CA THR A 484 -9.88 -18.18 -2.46
C THR A 484 -9.73 -16.77 -3.00
N LEU A 485 -10.82 -16.15 -3.47
CA LEU A 485 -10.76 -14.77 -3.95
C LEU A 485 -10.55 -13.78 -2.79
N ALA A 486 -9.77 -12.73 -3.04
CA ALA A 486 -9.69 -11.57 -2.17
C ALA A 486 -11.04 -10.84 -2.09
N LYS A 487 -11.27 -10.12 -0.98
CA LYS A 487 -12.47 -9.30 -0.81
C LYS A 487 -12.55 -8.23 -1.92
N GLY A 488 -13.70 -8.11 -2.56
CA GLY A 488 -13.89 -7.23 -3.72
C GLY A 488 -13.44 -7.83 -5.07
N GLU A 489 -12.77 -8.99 -5.10
CA GLU A 489 -12.59 -9.76 -6.34
C GLU A 489 -13.72 -10.79 -6.51
N ALA A 490 -14.34 -10.82 -7.69
CA ALA A 490 -15.29 -11.85 -8.09
C ALA A 490 -14.98 -12.39 -9.49
N TRP A 491 -15.33 -13.66 -9.74
CA TRP A 491 -15.28 -14.21 -11.09
C TRP A 491 -16.32 -13.54 -11.99
N PRO A 492 -15.98 -13.18 -13.24
CA PRO A 492 -16.99 -12.84 -14.24
C PRO A 492 -17.72 -14.12 -14.65
N THR A 493 -18.99 -14.24 -14.26
CA THR A 493 -19.81 -15.47 -14.44
C THR A 493 -20.90 -15.30 -15.50
N THR A 494 -21.26 -14.07 -15.84
CA THR A 494 -22.38 -13.71 -16.71
C THR A 494 -21.95 -13.45 -18.16
N ASN A 495 -22.93 -13.26 -19.06
CA ASN A 495 -22.67 -12.66 -20.37
C ASN A 495 -22.69 -11.14 -20.22
N ARG A 496 -21.52 -10.49 -20.22
CA ARG A 496 -21.37 -9.04 -20.04
C ARG A 496 -20.14 -8.51 -20.77
N THR A 497 -20.07 -7.21 -21.01
CA THR A 497 -18.79 -6.55 -21.30
C THR A 497 -18.24 -6.01 -19.98
N LEU A 498 -16.96 -6.24 -19.73
CA LEU A 498 -16.18 -5.55 -18.70
C LEU A 498 -15.43 -4.39 -19.35
N HIS A 499 -15.38 -3.26 -18.67
CA HIS A 499 -14.67 -2.07 -19.14
C HIS A 499 -13.47 -1.83 -18.24
N PHE A 500 -12.28 -1.72 -18.84
CA PHE A 500 -11.04 -1.49 -18.12
C PHE A 500 -10.31 -0.27 -18.68
N ARG A 501 -9.48 0.34 -17.84
CA ARG A 501 -8.60 1.44 -18.21
C ARG A 501 -7.19 1.19 -17.69
N LEU A 502 -6.21 1.40 -18.56
CA LEU A 502 -4.81 1.55 -18.15
C LEU A 502 -4.56 3.04 -17.92
N THR A 503 -4.16 3.41 -16.71
CA THR A 503 -3.79 4.79 -16.32
C THR A 503 -2.30 4.80 -15.97
N ALA A 504 -1.53 5.72 -16.55
CA ALA A 504 -0.11 5.90 -16.27
C ALA A 504 0.17 7.31 -15.71
N ARG A 505 1.04 7.39 -14.71
CA ARG A 505 1.44 8.61 -13.99
C ARG A 505 2.96 8.80 -14.06
N ASP A 506 3.41 10.03 -14.32
CA ASP A 506 4.83 10.41 -14.41
C ASP A 506 5.51 10.75 -13.07
N GLY A 507 4.72 11.02 -12.01
CA GLY A 507 5.21 11.52 -10.72
C GLY A 507 5.34 13.05 -10.62
N LYS A 508 5.15 13.78 -11.72
CA LYS A 508 5.33 15.24 -11.84
C LYS A 508 4.01 16.00 -12.07
N GLY A 509 2.97 15.33 -12.56
CA GLY A 509 1.58 15.81 -12.69
C GLY A 509 0.88 15.36 -13.98
N GLY A 510 1.63 14.83 -14.94
CA GLY A 510 1.10 14.18 -16.14
C GLY A 510 0.48 12.82 -15.79
N VAL A 511 -0.81 12.71 -16.10
CA VAL A 511 -1.54 11.43 -16.05
C VAL A 511 -2.19 11.23 -17.41
N GLY A 512 -1.83 10.14 -18.07
CA GLY A 512 -2.42 9.66 -19.32
C GLY A 512 -3.17 8.35 -19.10
N SER A 513 -4.09 8.01 -19.99
CA SER A 513 -4.87 6.78 -19.89
C SER A 513 -5.46 6.33 -21.22
N ASP A 514 -5.69 5.02 -21.37
CA ASP A 514 -6.38 4.40 -22.50
C ASP A 514 -7.31 3.26 -22.01
N GLU A 515 -8.30 2.86 -22.81
CA GLU A 515 -9.38 1.94 -22.39
C GLU A 515 -9.41 0.63 -23.20
N MET A 516 -9.84 -0.47 -22.56
CA MET A 516 -10.01 -1.81 -23.15
C MET A 516 -11.36 -2.39 -22.74
N GLN A 517 -12.05 -3.04 -23.68
CA GLN A 517 -13.23 -3.86 -23.41
C GLN A 517 -12.88 -5.36 -23.39
N VAL A 518 -13.42 -6.07 -22.41
CA VAL A 518 -13.32 -7.53 -22.30
C VAL A 518 -14.73 -8.11 -22.28
N GLN A 519 -15.18 -8.64 -23.41
CA GLN A 519 -16.47 -9.32 -23.52
C GLN A 519 -16.39 -10.71 -22.91
N VAL A 520 -17.18 -10.95 -21.87
CA VAL A 520 -17.32 -12.23 -21.19
C VAL A 520 -18.46 -13.01 -21.81
N VAL A 521 -18.20 -14.26 -22.20
CA VAL A 521 -19.19 -15.18 -22.77
C VAL A 521 -19.32 -16.42 -21.89
N ASN A 522 -20.48 -16.60 -21.27
CA ASN A 522 -20.81 -17.81 -20.51
C ASN A 522 -21.25 -18.92 -21.48
N THR A 523 -20.35 -19.87 -21.70
CA THR A 523 -20.54 -21.06 -22.55
C THR A 523 -21.03 -22.30 -21.78
N GLY A 524 -21.40 -22.15 -20.50
CA GLY A 524 -21.80 -23.25 -19.62
C GLY A 524 -20.62 -24.07 -19.05
N SER A 525 -19.37 -23.61 -19.20
CA SER A 525 -18.19 -24.23 -18.58
C SER A 525 -17.02 -23.24 -18.48
N PRO A 526 -16.17 -23.33 -17.45
CA PRO A 526 -14.90 -22.58 -17.39
C PRO A 526 -13.84 -23.21 -18.31
N PHE A 527 -12.93 -22.40 -18.84
CA PHE A 527 -11.71 -22.90 -19.48
C PHE A 527 -10.69 -23.24 -18.39
N THR A 528 -10.47 -24.53 -18.13
CA THR A 528 -9.69 -24.98 -16.97
C THR A 528 -8.92 -26.27 -17.22
N LEU A 529 -7.77 -26.44 -16.56
CA LEU A 529 -6.98 -27.68 -16.61
C LEU A 529 -7.70 -28.78 -15.82
N THR A 530 -7.72 -30.00 -16.36
CA THR A 530 -8.38 -31.19 -15.78
C THR A 530 -7.40 -32.34 -15.54
N ALA A 531 -6.20 -32.30 -16.12
CA ALA A 531 -5.06 -33.13 -15.73
C ALA A 531 -3.73 -32.48 -16.17
N PRO A 532 -2.64 -32.62 -15.40
CA PRO A 532 -2.58 -33.12 -14.01
C PRO A 532 -3.18 -32.10 -13.01
N LEU A 533 -3.71 -32.61 -11.89
CA LEU A 533 -4.24 -31.79 -10.79
C LEU A 533 -3.47 -31.98 -9.47
N SER A 534 -2.61 -33.00 -9.39
CA SER A 534 -1.77 -33.30 -8.23
C SER A 534 -0.65 -34.27 -8.64
N GLY A 535 0.27 -34.54 -7.71
CA GLY A 535 1.37 -35.51 -7.89
C GLY A 535 2.71 -34.87 -8.23
N THR A 536 3.66 -35.72 -8.63
CA THR A 536 5.02 -35.33 -9.00
C THR A 536 5.21 -35.42 -10.50
N LEU A 537 5.74 -34.37 -11.10
CA LEU A 537 6.23 -34.31 -12.48
C LEU A 537 7.73 -34.63 -12.51
N SER A 538 8.13 -35.57 -13.34
CA SER A 538 9.54 -35.97 -13.50
C SER A 538 10.15 -35.46 -14.81
N GLU A 539 11.43 -35.14 -14.80
CA GLU A 539 12.14 -34.81 -16.06
C GLU A 539 12.12 -35.98 -17.05
N GLY A 540 11.98 -35.68 -18.34
CA GLY A 540 11.82 -36.68 -19.41
C GLY A 540 10.47 -37.42 -19.40
N GLN A 541 9.57 -37.15 -18.44
CA GLN A 541 8.23 -37.75 -18.41
C GLN A 541 7.41 -37.34 -19.63
N SER A 542 6.79 -38.32 -20.29
CA SER A 542 5.70 -38.07 -21.24
C SER A 542 4.43 -37.73 -20.46
N LEU A 543 4.14 -36.44 -20.30
CA LEU A 543 3.03 -35.91 -19.53
C LEU A 543 1.80 -35.70 -20.43
N ALA A 544 0.72 -36.43 -20.16
CA ALA A 544 -0.59 -36.15 -20.72
C ALA A 544 -1.23 -34.96 -19.98
N ILE A 545 -1.53 -33.88 -20.71
CA ILE A 545 -2.19 -32.67 -20.21
C ILE A 545 -3.61 -32.63 -20.79
N ARG A 546 -4.61 -32.31 -19.97
CA ARG A 546 -6.02 -32.24 -20.36
C ARG A 546 -6.68 -30.98 -19.81
N TRP A 547 -7.65 -30.44 -20.53
CA TRP A 547 -8.40 -29.24 -20.16
C TRP A 547 -9.83 -29.27 -20.68
N GLN A 548 -10.71 -28.52 -20.03
CA GLN A 548 -12.03 -28.21 -20.55
C GLN A 548 -11.91 -27.08 -21.57
N VAL A 549 -12.35 -27.33 -22.81
CA VAL A 549 -12.22 -26.37 -23.93
C VAL A 549 -13.21 -25.21 -23.80
N ALA A 550 -14.30 -25.38 -23.05
CA ALA A 550 -15.29 -24.34 -22.75
C ALA A 550 -15.92 -23.67 -23.99
N GLY A 551 -15.97 -24.35 -25.14
CA GLY A 551 -16.43 -23.78 -26.41
C GLY A 551 -15.53 -22.66 -26.97
N SER A 552 -14.39 -22.38 -26.31
CA SER A 552 -13.53 -21.23 -26.62
C SER A 552 -12.91 -21.26 -28.02
N GLN A 553 -12.84 -22.43 -28.65
CA GLN A 553 -12.32 -22.58 -30.02
C GLN A 553 -13.27 -22.04 -31.10
N SER A 554 -14.53 -21.79 -30.76
CA SER A 554 -15.56 -21.28 -31.67
C SER A 554 -15.71 -19.76 -31.54
N ALA A 555 -16.24 -19.12 -32.58
CA ALA A 555 -16.68 -17.72 -32.49
C ALA A 555 -17.78 -17.56 -31.42
N PRO A 556 -17.78 -16.46 -30.64
CA PRO A 556 -16.93 -15.28 -30.80
C PRO A 556 -15.51 -15.41 -30.19
N ILE A 557 -15.29 -16.28 -29.21
CA ILE A 557 -14.02 -16.39 -28.45
C ILE A 557 -12.81 -16.75 -29.34
N SER A 558 -13.03 -17.61 -30.36
CA SER A 558 -12.13 -17.87 -31.49
C SER A 558 -10.71 -18.41 -31.14
N CYS A 559 -10.53 -18.96 -29.94
CA CYS A 559 -9.28 -19.51 -29.43
C CYS A 559 -8.91 -20.86 -30.09
N SER A 560 -8.44 -20.84 -31.33
CA SER A 560 -8.12 -22.07 -32.09
C SER A 560 -6.90 -22.85 -31.56
N ARG A 561 -6.01 -22.18 -30.82
CA ARG A 561 -4.72 -22.72 -30.35
C ARG A 561 -4.41 -22.26 -28.92
N VAL A 562 -3.58 -23.05 -28.24
CA VAL A 562 -3.13 -22.80 -26.86
C VAL A 562 -1.63 -22.97 -26.73
N ASP A 563 -1.05 -22.31 -25.72
CA ASP A 563 0.34 -22.41 -25.32
C ASP A 563 0.44 -23.04 -23.92
N VAL A 564 1.46 -23.86 -23.69
CA VAL A 564 1.72 -24.53 -22.40
C VAL A 564 3.02 -24.00 -21.81
N ALA A 565 2.97 -23.56 -20.56
CA ALA A 565 4.15 -23.15 -19.79
C ALA A 565 4.18 -23.83 -18.41
N LEU A 566 5.36 -23.90 -17.82
CA LEU A 566 5.63 -24.43 -16.49
C LEU A 566 6.31 -23.36 -15.63
N SER A 567 5.85 -23.23 -14.38
CA SER A 567 6.50 -22.48 -13.31
C SER A 567 7.12 -23.47 -12.32
N ALA A 568 8.21 -23.05 -11.67
CA ALA A 568 8.84 -23.75 -10.53
C ALA A 568 8.72 -22.96 -9.20
N ASP A 569 8.02 -21.82 -9.23
CA ASP A 569 8.01 -20.76 -8.21
C ASP A 569 6.58 -20.28 -7.89
N ASP A 570 5.60 -21.17 -7.99
CA ASP A 570 4.17 -20.95 -7.74
C ASP A 570 3.45 -19.97 -8.70
N GLY A 571 4.10 -19.59 -9.80
CA GLY A 571 3.52 -18.83 -10.90
C GLY A 571 4.10 -17.43 -11.13
N HIS A 572 5.21 -17.09 -10.46
CA HIS A 572 5.88 -15.80 -10.63
C HIS A 572 6.68 -15.74 -11.94
N ALA A 573 7.35 -16.83 -12.34
CA ALA A 573 8.02 -16.98 -13.63
C ALA A 573 7.48 -18.18 -14.44
N TRP A 574 7.53 -18.07 -15.77
CA TRP A 574 6.94 -19.04 -16.69
C TRP A 574 7.93 -19.45 -17.79
N SER A 575 8.34 -20.72 -17.80
CA SER A 575 9.14 -21.33 -18.86
C SER A 575 8.22 -22.01 -19.89
N PRO A 576 8.34 -21.74 -21.20
CA PRO A 576 7.48 -22.36 -22.21
C PRO A 576 7.81 -23.86 -22.38
N LEU A 577 6.77 -24.69 -22.44
CA LEU A 577 6.85 -26.11 -22.76
C LEU A 577 6.42 -26.43 -24.19
N ALA A 578 5.37 -25.77 -24.67
CA ALA A 578 4.86 -25.90 -26.04
C ALA A 578 4.11 -24.63 -26.45
N SER A 579 4.03 -24.35 -27.75
CA SER A 579 3.30 -23.20 -28.28
C SER A 579 2.47 -23.58 -29.51
N ALA A 580 1.39 -22.84 -29.74
CA ALA A 580 0.50 -22.93 -30.89
C ALA A 580 -0.12 -24.33 -31.12
N ILE A 581 -0.24 -25.16 -30.08
CA ILE A 581 -0.87 -26.48 -30.18
C ILE A 581 -2.40 -26.33 -30.33
N PRO A 582 -3.12 -27.28 -30.97
CA PRO A 582 -4.57 -27.18 -31.14
C PRO A 582 -5.33 -27.09 -29.82
N ASN A 583 -6.39 -26.27 -29.76
CA ASN A 583 -7.28 -26.21 -28.60
C ASN A 583 -8.26 -27.41 -28.55
N SER A 584 -7.72 -28.61 -28.43
CA SER A 584 -8.42 -29.91 -28.56
C SER A 584 -8.77 -30.59 -27.23
N GLY A 585 -8.60 -29.91 -26.09
CA GLY A 585 -8.90 -30.45 -24.75
C GLY A 585 -7.87 -31.46 -24.21
N SER A 586 -6.89 -31.85 -25.01
CA SER A 586 -5.75 -32.65 -24.55
C SER A 586 -4.52 -32.54 -25.46
N THR A 587 -3.35 -32.76 -24.86
CA THR A 587 -2.05 -32.93 -25.53
C THR A 587 -1.16 -33.87 -24.72
N THR A 588 -0.03 -34.29 -25.27
CA THR A 588 1.02 -35.01 -24.54
C THR A 588 2.37 -34.35 -24.84
N LEU A 589 3.12 -33.96 -23.80
CA LEU A 589 4.42 -33.30 -23.91
C LEU A 589 5.48 -34.07 -23.13
N THR A 590 6.68 -34.22 -23.69
CA THR A 590 7.85 -34.67 -22.93
C THR A 590 8.39 -33.52 -22.09
N LEU A 591 8.49 -33.68 -20.78
CA LEU A 591 9.03 -32.64 -19.90
C LEU A 591 10.55 -32.48 -20.08
N PRO A 592 11.08 -31.24 -20.05
CA PRO A 592 12.52 -30.98 -20.09
C PRO A 592 13.19 -31.39 -18.76
N THR A 593 14.48 -31.06 -18.58
CA THR A 593 15.11 -31.08 -17.25
C THR A 593 14.35 -30.17 -16.29
N LEU A 594 14.12 -30.61 -15.06
CA LEU A 594 13.33 -29.89 -14.05
C LEU A 594 14.18 -29.57 -12.80
N PRO A 595 13.87 -28.48 -12.08
CA PRO A 595 14.33 -28.29 -10.71
C PRO A 595 13.53 -29.17 -9.73
N VAL A 596 14.07 -29.39 -8.53
CA VAL A 596 13.33 -30.00 -7.41
C VAL A 596 12.59 -28.90 -6.65
N THR A 597 11.25 -28.94 -6.63
CA THR A 597 10.40 -27.95 -5.93
C THR A 597 9.01 -28.52 -5.65
N SER A 598 8.32 -28.01 -4.62
CA SER A 598 6.89 -28.26 -4.36
C SER A 598 5.97 -27.16 -4.92
N GLN A 599 6.55 -26.16 -5.58
CA GLN A 599 5.88 -24.96 -6.10
C GLN A 599 5.68 -25.02 -7.63
N GLY A 600 5.60 -26.22 -8.21
CA GLY A 600 5.38 -26.39 -9.64
C GLY A 600 3.95 -26.01 -10.04
N ARG A 601 3.78 -25.30 -11.16
CA ARG A 601 2.45 -25.09 -11.78
C ARG A 601 2.52 -25.13 -13.30
N LEU A 602 1.50 -25.69 -13.93
CA LEU A 602 1.25 -25.54 -15.36
C LEU A 602 0.36 -24.32 -15.62
N LYS A 603 0.65 -23.60 -16.70
CA LYS A 603 -0.24 -22.60 -17.30
C LYS A 603 -0.59 -23.04 -18.71
N LEU A 604 -1.87 -22.99 -19.04
CA LEU A 604 -2.41 -23.19 -20.38
C LEU A 604 -3.02 -21.87 -20.85
N SER A 605 -2.33 -21.12 -21.70
CA SER A 605 -2.78 -19.83 -22.22
C SER A 605 -3.46 -19.98 -23.58
N CYS A 606 -4.47 -19.16 -23.87
CA CYS A 606 -4.95 -19.04 -25.24
C CYS A 606 -3.89 -18.33 -26.10
N ASN A 607 -3.59 -18.86 -27.28
CA ASN A 607 -2.67 -18.22 -28.21
C ASN A 607 -3.39 -17.06 -28.92
N GLY A 608 -2.97 -15.82 -28.66
CA GLY A 608 -3.58 -14.61 -29.23
C GLY A 608 -4.79 -14.04 -28.47
N ASN A 609 -5.03 -14.47 -27.23
CA ASN A 609 -6.09 -13.94 -26.36
C ASN A 609 -5.59 -13.88 -24.89
N ILE A 610 -6.21 -13.08 -24.03
CA ILE A 610 -5.72 -12.76 -22.68
C ILE A 610 -6.07 -13.80 -21.61
N PHE A 611 -6.98 -14.74 -21.89
CA PHE A 611 -7.44 -15.74 -20.92
C PHE A 611 -6.54 -16.98 -20.87
N PHE A 612 -6.52 -17.65 -19.71
CA PHE A 612 -5.72 -18.85 -19.48
C PHE A 612 -6.29 -19.73 -18.36
N ALA A 613 -5.68 -20.89 -18.12
CA ALA A 613 -5.93 -21.77 -17.00
C ALA A 613 -4.63 -22.08 -16.24
N LEU A 614 -4.72 -22.31 -14.93
CA LEU A 614 -3.62 -22.78 -14.08
C LEU A 614 -3.93 -24.15 -13.48
N SER A 615 -2.88 -24.93 -13.20
CA SER A 615 -3.00 -26.09 -12.32
C SER A 615 -2.98 -25.68 -10.84
N PRO A 616 -3.45 -26.56 -9.94
CA PRO A 616 -3.00 -26.60 -8.55
C PRO A 616 -1.47 -26.75 -8.47
N ARG A 617 -0.91 -26.65 -7.26
CA ARG A 617 0.52 -26.97 -7.02
C ARG A 617 0.82 -28.43 -7.36
N LEU A 618 1.95 -28.63 -8.04
CA LEU A 618 2.53 -29.91 -8.42
C LEU A 618 3.96 -29.97 -7.87
N SER A 619 4.41 -31.15 -7.45
CA SER A 619 5.83 -31.36 -7.16
C SER A 619 6.59 -31.51 -8.48
N LEU A 620 7.77 -30.90 -8.60
CA LEU A 620 8.71 -31.16 -9.69
C LEU A 620 9.90 -31.96 -9.15
N ALA A 621 10.34 -32.96 -9.90
CA ALA A 621 11.50 -33.79 -9.61
C ALA A 621 12.39 -33.93 -10.85
N GLY A 622 13.57 -33.31 -10.80
CA GLY A 622 14.59 -33.46 -11.82
C GLY A 622 15.98 -33.18 -11.26
N SER A 623 16.98 -33.20 -12.13
CA SER A 623 18.40 -33.02 -11.78
C SER A 623 18.92 -31.60 -12.06
N GLY A 624 18.08 -30.71 -12.60
CA GLY A 624 18.43 -29.33 -12.92
C GLY A 624 18.32 -28.36 -11.74
N SER A 625 18.85 -27.15 -11.93
CA SER A 625 18.59 -25.99 -11.04
C SER A 625 17.53 -25.04 -11.62
N THR A 626 17.17 -25.21 -12.90
CA THR A 626 16.17 -24.43 -13.63
C THR A 626 15.38 -25.36 -14.55
N ILE A 627 14.24 -24.88 -15.07
CA ILE A 627 13.51 -25.58 -16.13
C ILE A 627 14.34 -25.47 -17.42
N GLY A 628 14.63 -26.61 -18.05
CA GLY A 628 15.40 -26.65 -19.30
C GLY A 628 14.63 -26.08 -20.49
N ALA A 629 15.35 -25.49 -21.44
CA ALA A 629 14.77 -25.12 -22.73
C ALA A 629 14.28 -26.39 -23.45
N VAL A 630 13.04 -26.37 -23.96
CA VAL A 630 12.51 -27.50 -24.73
C VAL A 630 13.19 -27.53 -26.11
N SER A 631 14.06 -28.51 -26.29
CA SER A 631 14.59 -28.86 -27.62
C SER A 631 13.42 -29.22 -28.54
N PRO A 632 13.31 -28.61 -29.74
CA PRO A 632 12.34 -29.08 -30.72
C PRO A 632 12.69 -30.53 -31.08
N ALA A 633 11.69 -31.42 -31.01
CA ALA A 633 11.86 -32.81 -31.44
C ALA A 633 12.28 -32.82 -32.92
N PRO A 634 13.23 -33.68 -33.32
CA PRO A 634 13.69 -33.74 -34.71
C PRO A 634 12.52 -34.20 -35.59
N THR A 635 11.94 -33.26 -36.34
CA THR A 635 10.99 -33.55 -37.41
C THR A 635 11.66 -34.48 -38.42
N ALA A 636 11.06 -35.63 -38.70
CA ALA A 636 11.52 -36.51 -39.76
C ALA A 636 11.58 -35.72 -41.09
N PRO A 637 12.58 -35.96 -41.95
CA PRO A 637 12.72 -35.23 -43.20
C PRO A 637 11.53 -35.53 -44.11
N SER A 638 10.68 -34.53 -44.32
CA SER A 638 9.73 -34.52 -45.43
C SER A 638 10.46 -34.02 -46.67
N ASP A 639 10.75 -34.92 -47.61
CA ASP A 639 11.07 -34.52 -48.97
C ASP A 639 9.85 -33.82 -49.57
N ASP A 640 9.95 -32.52 -49.85
CA ASP A 640 9.59 -32.01 -51.18
C ASP A 640 10.14 -30.58 -51.41
N SER A 641 10.38 -30.23 -52.67
CA SER A 641 10.97 -28.94 -53.06
C SER A 641 9.97 -27.99 -53.70
N SER A 642 9.88 -26.73 -53.26
CA SER A 642 9.47 -25.61 -54.14
C SER A 642 9.77 -24.20 -53.60
N GLY A 643 10.30 -23.34 -54.47
CA GLY A 643 9.76 -21.98 -54.68
C GLY A 643 9.84 -20.96 -53.54
N GLY A 644 11.00 -20.32 -53.36
CA GLY A 644 11.20 -19.20 -52.43
C GLY A 644 10.46 -17.89 -52.75
N GLY A 645 10.56 -16.91 -51.83
CA GLY A 645 9.98 -15.58 -51.99
C GLY A 645 9.88 -14.76 -50.70
N GLY A 646 11.00 -14.40 -50.06
CA GLY A 646 11.02 -13.59 -48.84
C GLY A 646 11.96 -12.38 -48.94
N SER A 647 11.41 -11.16 -48.93
CA SER A 647 12.17 -9.91 -48.96
C SER A 647 12.62 -9.50 -47.54
N LEU A 648 13.92 -9.40 -47.31
CA LEU A 648 14.47 -8.89 -46.04
C LEU A 648 14.59 -7.36 -46.05
N SER A 649 14.28 -6.72 -44.91
CA SER A 649 14.37 -5.27 -44.74
C SER A 649 15.79 -4.82 -44.37
N LEU A 650 16.12 -3.57 -44.72
CA LEU A 650 17.48 -3.00 -44.72
C LEU A 650 18.16 -2.87 -43.34
N TRP A 651 17.48 -3.17 -42.24
CA TRP A 651 18.02 -3.01 -40.88
C TRP A 651 18.98 -4.13 -40.44
N THR A 652 18.94 -5.31 -41.07
CA THR A 652 19.79 -6.45 -40.69
C THR A 652 21.24 -6.34 -41.16
N LEU A 653 21.58 -5.40 -42.04
CA LEU A 653 22.93 -5.23 -42.58
C LEU A 653 23.84 -4.31 -41.75
N LEU A 654 23.32 -3.54 -40.80
CA LEU A 654 24.11 -2.55 -40.06
C LEU A 654 24.88 -3.14 -38.85
N LEU A 655 24.39 -4.24 -38.27
CA LEU A 655 24.97 -4.82 -37.04
C LEU A 655 26.18 -5.75 -37.26
N LEU A 656 26.52 -6.08 -38.52
CA LEU A 656 27.68 -6.92 -38.84
C LEU A 656 28.99 -6.12 -39.03
N ALA A 657 28.95 -4.78 -38.91
CA ALA A 657 30.10 -3.90 -39.16
C ALA A 657 30.95 -3.55 -37.93
N LEU A 658 30.55 -3.94 -36.72
CA LEU A 658 31.20 -3.53 -35.44
C LEU A 658 31.85 -4.68 -34.64
N GLY A 659 31.81 -5.92 -35.15
CA GLY A 659 32.34 -7.11 -34.45
C GLY A 659 33.84 -7.40 -34.64
N SER A 660 34.61 -6.50 -35.25
CA SER A 660 35.95 -6.78 -35.80
C SER A 660 37.09 -5.90 -35.26
N ALA A 661 37.02 -5.52 -33.97
CA ALA A 661 38.15 -4.95 -33.23
C ALA A 661 38.39 -5.71 -31.91
N LEU A 662 39.61 -5.62 -31.37
CA LEU A 662 40.02 -6.15 -30.05
C LEU A 662 39.96 -7.69 -29.88
N ARG A 663 40.60 -8.42 -30.81
CA ARG A 663 41.26 -9.71 -30.51
C ARG A 663 42.76 -9.64 -30.77
N GLN A 664 43.53 -9.17 -29.78
CA GLN A 664 44.98 -9.41 -29.66
C GLN A 664 45.44 -9.05 -28.23
N LEU A 665 46.54 -9.67 -27.77
CA LEU A 665 47.05 -9.68 -26.38
C LEU A 665 46.12 -10.41 -25.37
N GLY A 666 46.52 -11.49 -24.69
CA GLY A 666 47.61 -12.43 -24.99
C GLY A 666 48.53 -12.81 -23.81
N GLY A 667 48.10 -13.79 -22.99
CA GLY A 667 49.01 -14.72 -22.32
C GLY A 667 49.12 -14.68 -20.78
N GLN A 668 49.33 -15.87 -20.19
CA GLN A 668 49.71 -16.16 -18.80
C GLN A 668 48.64 -15.78 -17.73
N MET A 669 48.41 -16.53 -16.65
CA MET A 669 49.17 -17.62 -16.04
C MET A 669 48.23 -18.60 -15.29
N LYS A 670 48.62 -19.88 -15.16
CA LYS A 670 47.99 -20.86 -14.25
C LYS A 670 48.88 -21.09 -13.01
N LEU A 671 48.29 -21.77 -12.00
CA LEU A 671 48.93 -22.55 -10.92
C LEU A 671 49.13 -21.85 -9.57
N LEU A 672 48.29 -22.20 -8.58
CA LEU A 672 48.72 -22.99 -7.41
C LEU A 672 47.51 -23.52 -6.60
N LEU A 673 47.78 -24.47 -5.70
CA LEU A 673 46.77 -25.22 -4.92
C LEU A 673 46.96 -24.99 -3.40
N ALA A 674 45.92 -25.31 -2.64
CA ALA A 674 45.75 -25.12 -1.19
C ALA A 674 46.86 -25.64 -0.25
N LEU A 675 46.98 -25.03 0.96
CA LEU A 675 46.99 -25.74 2.27
C LEU A 675 46.90 -24.80 3.50
N GLY A 676 46.44 -25.31 4.66
CA GLY A 676 46.57 -24.70 6.01
C GLY A 676 45.46 -23.71 6.43
N VAL A 677 44.52 -23.90 7.39
CA VAL A 677 44.23 -24.88 8.48
C VAL A 677 44.81 -24.56 9.89
N LEU A 678 43.90 -24.46 10.90
CA LEU A 678 44.11 -24.36 12.38
C LEU A 678 44.70 -23.01 12.88
N LEU A 679 44.41 -22.37 14.03
CA LEU A 679 43.60 -22.49 15.29
C LEU A 679 43.12 -21.03 15.64
N LEU A 680 42.34 -20.57 16.65
CA LEU A 680 41.37 -20.94 17.73
C LEU A 680 40.84 -19.57 18.31
N ALA A 681 39.83 -19.35 19.18
CA ALA A 681 38.75 -20.12 19.86
C ALA A 681 37.68 -19.12 20.41
N GLY A 682 36.50 -19.61 20.83
CA GLY A 682 35.55 -18.90 21.71
C GLY A 682 34.41 -18.13 20.99
N CYS A 683 33.16 -18.09 21.46
CA CYS A 683 32.53 -18.78 22.61
C CYS A 683 31.15 -19.33 22.21
N GLN A 684 30.77 -20.46 22.81
CA GLN A 684 29.36 -20.87 22.87
C GLN A 684 28.68 -20.18 24.06
N ALA A 685 27.38 -19.91 23.94
CA ALA A 685 26.51 -19.51 25.03
C ALA A 685 25.22 -20.35 24.94
N ASP A 686 24.69 -20.75 26.09
CA ASP A 686 23.79 -21.90 26.18
C ASP A 686 22.40 -21.70 25.54
N ALA A 687 22.05 -22.58 24.62
CA ALA A 687 20.65 -22.81 24.24
C ALA A 687 20.01 -23.76 25.27
N SER A 688 19.28 -23.21 26.24
CA SER A 688 18.44 -24.02 27.14
C SER A 688 17.38 -24.79 26.33
N PRO A 689 17.08 -26.05 26.68
CA PRO A 689 16.37 -26.96 25.80
C PRO A 689 14.90 -26.59 25.62
N GLN A 690 14.43 -26.55 24.37
CA GLN A 690 13.00 -26.61 24.10
C GLN A 690 12.49 -28.02 24.39
N VAL A 691 11.66 -28.16 25.44
CA VAL A 691 10.99 -29.42 25.79
C VAL A 691 9.79 -29.61 24.86
N GLY A 692 10.01 -30.29 23.74
CA GLY A 692 8.91 -30.86 22.96
C GLY A 692 8.27 -32.00 23.75
N MET A 693 7.06 -31.80 24.28
CA MET A 693 6.30 -32.86 24.94
C MET A 693 5.61 -33.77 23.90
N PRO A 694 5.72 -35.10 24.02
CA PRO A 694 4.93 -36.03 23.22
C PRO A 694 3.48 -36.09 23.71
N SER A 695 2.63 -36.81 22.98
CA SER A 695 1.23 -37.04 23.33
C SER A 695 1.06 -37.73 24.68
N GLY A 696 0.55 -37.00 25.68
CA GLY A 696 0.08 -37.56 26.96
C GLY A 696 0.93 -37.22 28.18
N VAL A 697 0.86 -35.96 28.64
CA VAL A 697 1.25 -35.53 29.99
C VAL A 697 0.14 -34.63 30.53
N GLU A 698 -0.11 -34.69 31.84
CA GLU A 698 -1.18 -33.93 32.51
C GLU A 698 -0.90 -32.42 32.52
N THR A 699 -1.96 -31.61 32.55
CA THR A 699 -1.83 -30.16 32.81
C THR A 699 -1.19 -29.94 34.18
N PRO A 700 -0.18 -29.07 34.33
CA PRO A 700 0.41 -28.78 35.63
C PRO A 700 -0.64 -28.26 36.60
N GLY A 701 -0.58 -28.67 37.86
CA GLY A 701 -1.58 -28.28 38.86
C GLY A 701 -1.61 -26.76 39.07
N VAL A 702 -2.81 -26.19 39.29
CA VAL A 702 -3.02 -24.74 39.43
C VAL A 702 -2.05 -24.08 40.42
N ALA A 703 -1.74 -24.74 41.54
CA ALA A 703 -0.79 -24.24 42.54
C ALA A 703 0.63 -24.06 41.97
N GLN A 704 1.16 -25.03 41.22
CA GLN A 704 2.48 -24.89 40.58
C GLN A 704 2.48 -23.73 39.57
N ALA A 705 1.44 -23.64 38.74
CA ALA A 705 1.31 -22.54 37.79
C ALA A 705 1.18 -21.18 38.50
N LEU A 706 0.52 -21.12 39.66
CA LEU A 706 0.42 -19.90 40.47
C LEU A 706 1.79 -19.49 41.01
N ASP A 707 2.49 -20.42 41.68
CA ASP A 707 3.83 -20.19 42.26
C ASP A 707 4.83 -19.74 41.20
N GLU A 708 4.84 -20.38 40.02
CA GLU A 708 5.71 -20.01 38.90
C GLU A 708 5.45 -18.60 38.34
N HIS A 709 4.24 -18.05 38.47
CA HIS A 709 3.92 -16.70 38.00
C HIS A 709 4.16 -15.64 39.08
N LEU A 710 3.80 -15.94 40.34
CA LEU A 710 4.14 -15.09 41.50
C LEU A 710 5.66 -14.93 41.65
N ALA A 711 6.45 -15.99 41.45
CA ALA A 711 7.91 -15.93 41.46
C ALA A 711 8.53 -15.04 40.37
N ARG A 712 7.77 -14.69 39.33
CA ARG A 712 8.15 -13.75 38.25
C ARG A 712 7.47 -12.38 38.39
N GLY A 713 6.67 -12.15 39.42
CA GLY A 713 5.88 -10.93 39.59
C GLY A 713 4.70 -10.80 38.61
N ASP A 714 4.31 -11.88 37.92
CA ASP A 714 3.14 -11.87 37.04
C ASP A 714 1.87 -12.15 37.87
N HIS A 715 1.11 -11.08 38.12
CA HIS A 715 -0.13 -11.10 38.91
C HIS A 715 -1.41 -11.17 38.05
N ARG A 716 -1.26 -11.39 36.73
CA ARG A 716 -2.35 -11.21 35.75
C ARG A 716 -3.31 -12.40 35.71
N VAL A 717 -4.60 -12.08 35.58
CA VAL A 717 -5.65 -13.10 35.40
C VAL A 717 -5.71 -13.59 33.97
N ILE A 718 -6.04 -14.87 33.81
CA ILE A 718 -6.26 -15.52 32.52
C ILE A 718 -7.63 -15.11 31.98
N ILE A 719 -7.66 -14.61 30.74
CA ILE A 719 -8.89 -14.30 30.00
C ILE A 719 -9.09 -15.25 28.82
N ARG A 720 -10.36 -15.51 28.49
CA ARG A 720 -10.77 -16.21 27.28
C ARG A 720 -10.68 -15.25 26.09
N ALA A 721 -9.98 -15.64 25.04
CA ALA A 721 -9.91 -14.85 23.81
C ALA A 721 -11.27 -14.86 23.09
N GLY A 722 -11.77 -13.68 22.72
CA GLY A 722 -13.08 -13.51 22.11
C GLY A 722 -13.79 -12.21 22.53
N ARG A 723 -14.96 -11.94 21.93
CA ARG A 723 -15.74 -10.74 22.24
C ARG A 723 -16.16 -10.71 23.72
N GLY A 724 -15.68 -9.70 24.44
CA GLY A 724 -15.96 -9.48 25.88
C GLY A 724 -14.82 -9.84 26.84
N GLN A 725 -13.73 -10.47 26.39
CA GLN A 725 -12.54 -10.77 27.22
C GLN A 725 -12.88 -11.39 28.60
N MET A 726 -13.72 -12.42 28.61
CA MET A 726 -14.23 -13.00 29.86
C MET A 726 -13.08 -13.50 30.76
N VAL A 727 -13.11 -13.16 32.04
CA VAL A 727 -12.25 -13.74 33.09
C VAL A 727 -12.96 -14.96 33.69
N PRO A 728 -12.57 -16.22 33.39
CA PRO A 728 -13.23 -17.38 33.98
C PRO A 728 -13.11 -17.38 35.51
N GLY A 729 -14.12 -17.92 36.20
CA GLY A 729 -14.15 -18.01 37.66
C GLY A 729 -14.47 -16.72 38.41
N ILE A 730 -14.56 -15.57 37.73
CA ILE A 730 -14.88 -14.25 38.31
C ILE A 730 -16.30 -13.82 37.89
N PRO A 731 -17.15 -13.34 38.83
CA PRO A 731 -18.49 -12.82 38.50
C PRO A 731 -18.45 -11.65 37.52
N ALA A 732 -19.41 -11.60 36.58
CA ALA A 732 -19.40 -10.67 35.45
C ALA A 732 -19.29 -9.19 35.89
N GLU A 733 -20.02 -8.81 36.93
CA GLU A 733 -20.03 -7.45 37.50
C GLU A 733 -18.71 -7.04 38.17
N GLN A 734 -17.77 -7.99 38.33
CA GLN A 734 -16.44 -7.77 38.89
C GLN A 734 -15.33 -7.86 37.84
N GLN A 735 -15.59 -8.37 36.62
CA GLN A 735 -14.53 -8.68 35.65
C GLN A 735 -13.73 -7.45 35.23
N GLU A 736 -14.37 -6.30 34.96
CA GLU A 736 -13.63 -5.06 34.64
C GLU A 736 -12.73 -4.60 35.79
N ALA A 737 -13.24 -4.62 37.03
CA ALA A 737 -12.47 -4.24 38.22
C ALA A 737 -11.31 -5.22 38.52
N VAL A 738 -11.44 -6.49 38.14
CA VAL A 738 -10.37 -7.50 38.25
C VAL A 738 -9.35 -7.34 37.12
N LYS A 739 -9.78 -7.16 35.87
CA LYS A 739 -8.89 -6.87 34.72
C LYS A 739 -8.05 -5.62 34.98
N ALA A 740 -8.64 -4.54 35.48
CA ALA A 740 -7.94 -3.31 35.84
C ALA A 740 -7.00 -3.45 37.06
N ARG A 741 -7.30 -4.31 38.05
CA ARG A 741 -6.47 -4.47 39.27
C ARG A 741 -5.31 -5.47 39.09
N CYS A 742 -5.55 -6.54 38.34
CA CYS A 742 -4.59 -7.64 38.18
C CYS A 742 -3.79 -7.54 36.88
N GLY A 743 -4.34 -6.87 35.85
CA GLY A 743 -3.90 -7.02 34.47
C GLY A 743 -4.34 -8.36 33.86
N MET A 744 -4.15 -8.50 32.54
CA MET A 744 -4.69 -9.60 31.74
C MET A 744 -3.61 -10.41 31.05
N ARG A 745 -3.88 -11.71 30.83
CA ARG A 745 -3.10 -12.58 29.96
C ARG A 745 -3.97 -13.62 29.28
N TYR A 746 -3.59 -14.06 28.09
CA TYR A 746 -4.25 -15.15 27.40
C TYR A 746 -3.68 -16.52 27.82
N MET A 747 -4.42 -17.57 27.51
CA MET A 747 -4.02 -18.96 27.61
C MET A 747 -4.16 -19.61 26.23
N GLU A 748 -3.12 -20.33 25.79
CA GLU A 748 -3.16 -21.04 24.52
C GLU A 748 -4.29 -22.08 24.51
N GLY A 749 -5.07 -22.11 23.43
CA GLY A 749 -6.28 -22.93 23.30
C GLY A 749 -7.55 -22.38 23.94
N LEU A 750 -7.50 -21.36 24.82
CA LEU A 750 -8.68 -20.81 25.51
C LEU A 750 -9.41 -19.73 24.67
N GLY A 751 -9.93 -20.12 23.50
CA GLY A 751 -10.69 -19.25 22.59
C GLY A 751 -12.22 -19.34 22.74
N ASP A 752 -12.95 -18.43 22.11
CA ASP A 752 -14.43 -18.44 22.04
C ASP A 752 -14.96 -19.49 21.06
N LEU A 753 -14.28 -19.69 19.93
CA LEU A 753 -14.52 -20.74 18.93
C LEU A 753 -14.11 -22.13 19.42
N VAL A 754 -15.09 -22.97 19.76
CA VAL A 754 -14.88 -24.40 20.10
C VAL A 754 -15.07 -25.24 18.84
N ARG A 755 -14.09 -26.08 18.49
CA ARG A 755 -14.20 -27.03 17.36
C ARG A 755 -14.90 -28.32 17.80
N PRO A 756 -15.73 -28.94 16.94
CA PRO A 756 -16.37 -30.22 17.24
C PRO A 756 -15.35 -31.30 17.64
N GLY A 757 -15.57 -31.95 18.79
CA GLY A 757 -14.67 -32.95 19.37
C GLY A 757 -13.56 -32.40 20.28
N GLN A 758 -13.50 -31.08 20.52
CA GLN A 758 -12.57 -30.45 21.49
C GLN A 758 -13.27 -29.90 22.75
N GLU A 759 -14.55 -30.19 22.95
CA GLU A 759 -15.38 -29.61 24.02
C GLU A 759 -14.83 -29.95 25.42
N ALA A 760 -14.38 -31.19 25.63
CA ALA A 760 -13.77 -31.62 26.90
C ALA A 760 -12.42 -30.92 27.19
N GLN A 761 -11.63 -30.63 26.14
CA GLN A 761 -10.37 -29.90 26.26
C GLN A 761 -10.64 -28.42 26.59
N GLN A 762 -11.61 -27.80 25.91
CA GLN A 762 -12.04 -26.44 26.20
C GLN A 762 -12.56 -26.29 27.63
N GLN A 763 -13.35 -27.25 28.12
CA GLN A 763 -13.87 -27.24 29.47
C GLN A 763 -12.74 -27.33 30.50
N ALA A 764 -11.79 -28.26 30.33
CA ALA A 764 -10.63 -28.39 31.21
C ALA A 764 -9.76 -27.11 31.28
N LEU A 765 -9.52 -26.44 30.15
CA LEU A 765 -8.82 -25.14 30.12
C LEU A 765 -9.63 -24.04 30.81
N THR A 766 -10.96 -24.06 30.68
CA THR A 766 -11.86 -23.08 31.31
C THR A 766 -11.90 -23.26 32.83
N ASP A 767 -11.96 -24.51 33.32
CA ASP A 767 -11.96 -24.84 34.74
C ASP A 767 -10.60 -24.55 35.40
N PHE A 768 -9.49 -24.85 34.71
CA PHE A 768 -8.15 -24.47 35.13
C PHE A 768 -8.04 -22.94 35.27
N ALA A 769 -8.43 -22.19 34.24
CA ALA A 769 -8.39 -20.73 34.26
C ALA A 769 -9.27 -20.16 35.38
N ALA A 770 -10.45 -20.74 35.61
CA ALA A 770 -11.37 -20.32 36.66
C ALA A 770 -10.77 -20.48 38.07
N GLU A 771 -10.07 -21.58 38.34
CA GLU A 771 -9.43 -21.80 39.64
C GLU A 771 -8.14 -20.96 39.80
N TYR A 772 -7.31 -20.87 38.76
CA TYR A 772 -6.13 -20.00 38.74
C TYR A 772 -6.51 -18.54 39.03
N ASN A 773 -7.56 -18.03 38.39
CA ASN A 773 -8.04 -16.66 38.59
C ASN A 773 -8.55 -16.42 40.01
N ARG A 774 -9.28 -17.38 40.60
CA ARG A 774 -9.75 -17.28 42.00
C ARG A 774 -8.59 -17.16 42.99
N GLN A 775 -7.50 -17.91 42.77
CA GLN A 775 -6.33 -17.88 43.65
C GLN A 775 -5.48 -16.60 43.38
N MET A 776 -5.18 -16.30 42.12
CA MET A 776 -4.39 -15.11 41.74
C MET A 776 -5.00 -13.80 42.21
N LEU A 777 -6.34 -13.70 42.26
CA LEU A 777 -7.09 -12.54 42.74
C LEU A 777 -6.64 -12.03 44.13
N VAL A 778 -6.15 -12.94 44.99
CA VAL A 778 -5.66 -12.65 46.36
C VAL A 778 -4.30 -11.93 46.33
N HIS A 779 -3.49 -12.17 45.30
CA HIS A 779 -2.13 -11.64 45.16
C HIS A 779 -2.06 -10.33 44.37
N CYS A 780 -3.08 -9.99 43.57
CA CYS A 780 -3.09 -8.72 42.84
C CYS A 780 -2.95 -7.51 43.79
N PRO A 781 -2.12 -6.51 43.45
CA PRO A 781 -1.88 -5.35 44.31
C PRO A 781 -3.19 -4.60 44.62
N ARG A 782 -3.27 -4.01 45.81
CA ARG A 782 -4.36 -3.07 46.13
C ARG A 782 -4.08 -1.76 45.40
N ALA A 783 -5.07 -1.26 44.67
CA ALA A 783 -5.00 0.05 44.05
C ALA A 783 -4.70 1.11 45.13
N GLU A 784 -3.57 1.80 45.00
CA GLU A 784 -3.29 2.97 45.81
C GLU A 784 -4.29 4.08 45.47
N LYS A 785 -4.79 4.77 46.48
CA LYS A 785 -5.67 5.91 46.26
C LYS A 785 -4.84 7.08 45.76
N ALA A 786 -4.95 7.37 44.46
CA ALA A 786 -4.46 8.60 43.86
C ALA A 786 -4.93 9.83 44.68
N LYS A 787 -4.07 10.83 44.79
CA LYS A 787 -4.18 11.92 45.76
C LYS A 787 -3.50 13.19 45.23
#